data_AF-A0A7Y3TBG7-F1
#
_entry.id   AF-A0A7Y3TBG7-F1
#
_cell.length_a   1.000
_cell.length_b   1.000
_cell.length_c   1.000
_cell.angle_alpha   90.00
_cell.angle_beta   90.00
_cell.angle_gamma   90.00
#
_symmetry.space_group_name_H-M   'P 1'
#
loop_
_entity.id
_entity.type
_entity.pdbx_description
1 polymer ?
#
loop_
_entity_poly.entity_id
_entity_poly.type
_entity_poly.pdbx_seq_one_letter_code
_entity_poly.pdbx_strand_id
1 'polypeptide(L)'
;MANNLKIKKYWITTLCIVFCSLASFAQDLSDAETGFDVTKAAISLREHGIKDQDINREITLMRQIHTDNYLAIKKYENVNSNKTNAQTTKANTNRSLAEADIPQIEKDALLALYNSTEGTKWTSNQGWDFSTPVISQNHSNNGANPGWYGVEVTDGHVTRIYLNRNNLKGTIPLQIGQLSKLRSLDLGSNKLSGPIPHEIGQLVDIIYLQLGRNLELSGSIPKEIGLLTKAENIDLMNNNLEGAIPSEIGNLTSLKTLYLSYNKLSGNIPAEIGKLSNLQVLDFTINKLDGTIPEEIYNLTKLDRLQLTSNLLTGTISSNVGKLINLSSFNLSNNKFEGNVPNEITQLSKLAGIFINNNSFTGPIPNFNFTILKSFNAFNFHSNKFRFADFETQYNLYDSTFLYLTYAYQAAIDSEKTINGNIGNSVTLTMYEDERFSPNEVFQWYKGISPNGVLIAGATSRKFVIPNLDLSDAGDYYCVSTHPQITIPTNVNRNLILTRNPIHLNIVNCDPIAGTLKSTAEKFYTNAQSKFSFETTATGLTYEWSTATATGTPVNTLPSNTTSLYSYSFTEAGDYVVTLIVKDDNQCSTTFTKAIKVVDRYCAKEPVDFAFETTSTNLNYTWTSTDSSGNIVNTVTNTTGLYTFTPELPGDYVIELVANGASQCVSLFTKNITIDECVPFISCTKDNPLSPEMHRLFIALISKLATTPNGIDVNVYAHKEIAAMAPYTTEKTAMIYNFINTSSAISFSFTKTATESDVYLPKSATGSITAIDLSKYEDALTATTVATTYNNGVPNTKDGHVKNIDFCPKELSCVSHVALVIDESGSIDATEFNKIKKQLKSFVLQQAKTNDDIGSNIHVSITGMSDSDANTRTDFIAPLKMTAGNVGQFNNWIDQLGKRYGKTGISQASDYWKSGLDGALAYSMKPTFVIMVTDGAQTDNVAGLRATFKMFNNNNKAETEPKLPHLYVVGIENGFYIDRDSYTSKGIPRDQDPNYNPSLAPKDNLAARTTPFLTKSLQYLLDLTPTEWPLSDINQFTVGTYYGHDNFELLASDETYFSDKLADGKVVCGTAAIKDFCDDCFSFKPEPGKEYILSAWVKEESFIQVKNYENPIIKIVFYNNKEALDIPAQRIDSLVVKANGDIIDGWQRVVKKFKIPTATITMAIELENMSPSIPVYFDDIRIHPLQGSVKSFVYDPVTFKLMSELDENNYSTFYEYDNEGGLVRVKKETAKGIKTIQETRSGSVINITQ
;
A
#
# COMPACT_ATOMS: atom_id res chain seq x y z
N MET A 1 -76.21 35.46 -34.92
CA MET A 1 -75.74 35.41 -33.51
C MET A 1 -74.73 34.29 -33.19
N ALA A 2 -74.24 33.47 -34.14
CA ALA A 2 -73.23 32.43 -33.85
C ALA A 2 -71.76 32.84 -34.14
N ASN A 3 -71.50 33.93 -34.88
CA ASN A 3 -70.14 34.34 -35.25
C ASN A 3 -69.46 35.35 -34.29
N ASN A 4 -70.21 36.06 -33.43
CA ASN A 4 -69.62 37.00 -32.47
C ASN A 4 -69.10 36.35 -31.17
N LEU A 5 -69.43 35.07 -30.91
CA LEU A 5 -68.91 34.31 -29.77
C LEU A 5 -67.54 33.66 -30.03
N LYS A 6 -67.13 33.48 -31.30
CA LYS A 6 -65.82 32.88 -31.64
C LYS A 6 -64.66 33.88 -31.53
N ILE A 7 -64.89 35.17 -31.79
CA ILE A 7 -63.84 36.21 -31.75
C ILE A 7 -63.47 36.58 -30.30
N LYS A 8 -64.44 36.61 -29.37
CA LYS A 8 -64.13 36.86 -27.94
C LYS A 8 -63.41 35.69 -27.25
N LYS A 9 -63.65 34.44 -27.68
CA LYS A 9 -62.93 33.28 -27.14
C LYS A 9 -61.47 33.29 -27.55
N TYR A 10 -61.17 33.61 -28.82
CA TYR A 10 -59.79 33.71 -29.30
C TYR A 10 -58.99 34.81 -28.58
N TRP A 11 -59.56 35.99 -28.35
CA TRP A 11 -58.86 37.03 -27.59
C TRP A 11 -58.68 36.66 -26.11
N ILE A 12 -59.63 35.97 -25.47
CA ILE A 12 -59.46 35.54 -24.07
C ILE A 12 -58.47 34.38 -23.94
N THR A 13 -58.43 33.41 -24.87
CA THR A 13 -57.39 32.37 -24.86
C THR A 13 -56.01 32.91 -25.24
N THR A 14 -55.90 33.85 -26.19
CA THR A 14 -54.60 34.45 -26.52
C THR A 14 -54.14 35.39 -25.42
N LEU A 15 -55.02 36.15 -24.75
CA LEU A 15 -54.65 36.94 -23.58
C LEU A 15 -54.34 36.06 -22.36
N CYS A 16 -55.02 34.92 -22.16
CA CYS A 16 -54.66 33.96 -21.12
C CYS A 16 -53.38 33.19 -21.44
N ILE A 17 -53.05 32.93 -22.71
CA ILE A 17 -51.77 32.33 -23.11
C ILE A 17 -50.65 33.38 -22.98
N VAL A 18 -50.90 34.65 -23.30
CA VAL A 18 -49.92 35.74 -23.10
C VAL A 18 -49.74 36.09 -21.62
N PHE A 19 -50.79 36.01 -20.79
CA PHE A 19 -50.68 36.17 -19.33
C PHE A 19 -50.17 34.89 -18.63
N CYS A 20 -50.39 33.69 -19.16
CA CYS A 20 -49.77 32.45 -18.66
C CYS A 20 -48.32 32.30 -19.15
N SER A 21 -47.94 32.88 -20.29
CA SER A 21 -46.55 32.99 -20.74
C SER A 21 -45.81 34.17 -20.10
N LEU A 22 -46.52 35.08 -19.42
CA LEU A 22 -45.94 36.07 -18.51
C LEU A 22 -46.04 35.67 -17.02
N ALA A 23 -46.76 34.59 -16.71
CA ALA A 23 -46.85 33.98 -15.37
C ALA A 23 -46.15 32.62 -15.26
N SER A 24 -45.34 32.27 -16.25
CA SER A 24 -44.31 31.23 -16.17
C SER A 24 -42.93 31.83 -16.44
N PHE A 25 -42.68 33.01 -15.87
CA PHE A 25 -41.35 33.22 -15.33
C PHE A 25 -41.25 32.30 -14.11
N ALA A 26 -40.76 31.07 -14.33
CA ALA A 26 -39.85 30.52 -13.33
C ALA A 26 -38.85 31.65 -13.09
N GLN A 27 -38.81 32.17 -11.87
CA GLN A 27 -37.85 33.20 -11.52
C GLN A 27 -36.48 32.58 -11.85
N ASP A 28 -35.82 33.05 -12.91
CA ASP A 28 -34.47 32.59 -13.28
C ASP A 28 -33.57 32.99 -12.11
N LEU A 29 -33.41 32.07 -11.16
CA LEU A 29 -32.57 32.27 -9.99
C LEU A 29 -31.14 32.45 -10.49
N SER A 30 -30.52 33.55 -10.08
CA SER A 30 -29.13 33.82 -10.41
C SER A 30 -28.21 32.80 -9.72
N ASP A 31 -27.03 32.57 -10.31
CA ASP A 31 -25.96 31.74 -9.72
C ASP A 31 -25.61 32.23 -8.29
N ALA A 32 -25.72 33.53 -8.03
CA ALA A 32 -25.53 34.13 -6.70
C ALA A 32 -26.64 33.73 -5.70
N GLU A 33 -27.87 33.57 -6.17
CA GLU A 33 -29.00 33.12 -5.33
C GLU A 33 -28.93 31.62 -5.04
N THR A 34 -28.56 30.81 -6.02
CA THR A 34 -28.42 29.36 -5.84
C THR A 34 -27.09 28.97 -5.19
N GLY A 35 -26.08 29.83 -5.25
CA GLY A 35 -24.71 29.54 -4.83
C GLY A 35 -23.91 28.69 -5.81
N PHE A 36 -24.34 28.57 -7.05
CA PHE A 36 -23.61 27.86 -8.09
C PHE A 36 -22.35 28.64 -8.49
N ASP A 37 -21.17 28.07 -8.27
CA ASP A 37 -19.91 28.72 -8.64
C ASP A 37 -19.41 28.19 -9.99
N VAL A 38 -19.70 28.95 -11.05
CA VAL A 38 -19.31 28.64 -12.43
C VAL A 38 -17.79 28.51 -12.56
N THR A 39 -17.02 29.34 -11.86
CA THR A 39 -15.56 29.38 -11.98
C THR A 39 -14.95 28.14 -11.35
N LYS A 40 -15.34 27.78 -10.13
CA LYS A 40 -14.89 26.54 -9.47
C LYS A 40 -15.36 25.31 -10.22
N ALA A 41 -16.59 25.29 -10.74
CA ALA A 41 -17.07 24.19 -11.58
C ALA A 41 -16.23 24.02 -12.85
N ALA A 42 -15.92 25.11 -13.55
CA ALA A 42 -15.09 25.08 -14.75
C ALA A 42 -13.66 24.58 -14.46
N ILE A 43 -13.05 25.05 -13.36
CA ILE A 43 -11.72 24.59 -12.94
C ILE A 43 -11.75 23.09 -12.62
N SER A 44 -12.71 22.67 -11.81
CA SER A 44 -12.90 21.28 -11.43
C SER A 44 -13.07 20.38 -12.65
N LEU A 45 -13.92 20.75 -13.61
CA LEU A 45 -14.12 19.98 -14.85
C LEU A 45 -12.83 19.81 -15.65
N ARG A 46 -12.00 20.86 -15.77
CA ARG A 46 -10.69 20.78 -16.44
C ARG A 46 -9.73 19.85 -15.71
N GLU A 47 -9.68 19.94 -14.37
CA GLU A 47 -8.87 19.04 -13.54
C GLU A 47 -9.30 17.58 -13.70
N HIS A 48 -10.57 17.32 -14.01
CA HIS A 48 -11.11 15.98 -14.29
C HIS A 48 -10.97 15.56 -15.77
N GLY A 49 -10.20 16.30 -16.58
CA GLY A 49 -9.91 15.95 -17.97
C GLY A 49 -11.05 16.19 -18.95
N ILE A 50 -12.10 16.93 -18.56
CA ILE A 50 -13.19 17.28 -19.47
C ILE A 50 -12.68 18.32 -20.48
N LYS A 51 -12.88 18.03 -21.77
CA LYS A 51 -12.40 18.87 -22.88
C LYS A 51 -13.13 20.21 -22.88
N ASP A 52 -12.43 21.29 -23.22
CA ASP A 52 -12.99 22.66 -23.18
C ASP A 52 -14.29 22.83 -23.99
N GLN A 53 -14.44 22.10 -25.10
CA GLN A 53 -15.66 22.10 -25.92
C GLN A 53 -16.90 21.56 -25.19
N ASP A 54 -16.71 20.68 -24.19
CA ASP A 54 -17.78 20.01 -23.45
C ASP A 54 -18.06 20.69 -22.10
N ILE A 55 -17.13 21.52 -21.59
CA ILE A 55 -17.26 22.22 -20.30
C ILE A 55 -18.56 23.03 -20.21
N ASN A 56 -18.92 23.80 -21.23
CA ASN A 56 -20.13 24.65 -21.17
C ASN A 56 -21.42 23.82 -21.07
N ARG A 57 -21.44 22.64 -21.71
CA ARG A 57 -22.55 21.70 -21.61
C ARG A 57 -22.63 21.12 -20.19
N GLU A 58 -21.51 20.67 -19.65
CA GLU A 58 -21.43 20.14 -18.28
C GLU A 58 -21.82 21.19 -17.24
N ILE A 59 -21.32 22.43 -17.36
CA ILE A 59 -21.71 23.55 -16.48
C ILE A 59 -23.21 23.82 -16.55
N THR A 60 -23.80 23.79 -17.75
CA THR A 60 -25.25 24.01 -17.92
C THR A 60 -26.06 22.93 -17.21
N LEU A 61 -25.64 21.67 -17.34
CA LEU A 61 -26.27 20.54 -16.66
C LEU A 61 -26.10 20.64 -15.13
N MET A 62 -24.87 20.89 -14.65
CA MET A 62 -24.59 21.06 -13.22
C MET A 62 -25.39 22.22 -12.64
N ARG A 63 -25.49 23.35 -13.34
CA ARG A 63 -26.29 24.51 -12.92
C ARG A 63 -27.76 24.16 -12.80
N GLN A 64 -28.32 23.44 -13.79
CA GLN A 64 -29.72 23.04 -13.77
C GLN A 64 -30.02 22.11 -12.59
N ILE A 65 -29.21 21.06 -12.41
CA ILE A 65 -29.35 20.12 -11.29
C ILE A 65 -29.23 20.86 -9.95
N HIS A 66 -28.24 21.76 -9.82
CA HIS A 66 -28.04 22.58 -8.63
C HIS A 66 -29.24 23.49 -8.34
N THR A 67 -29.82 24.11 -9.38
CA THR A 67 -30.99 24.99 -9.27
C THR A 67 -32.25 24.23 -8.89
N ASP A 68 -32.51 23.07 -9.51
CA ASP A 68 -33.64 22.21 -9.19
C ASP A 68 -33.53 21.68 -7.75
N ASN A 69 -32.31 21.31 -7.35
CA ASN A 69 -32.00 20.95 -5.98
C ASN A 69 -32.29 22.14 -5.03
N TYR A 70 -31.76 23.32 -5.31
CA TYR A 70 -31.97 24.52 -4.50
C TYR A 70 -33.46 24.89 -4.33
N LEU A 71 -34.25 24.84 -5.41
CA LEU A 71 -35.69 25.09 -5.37
C LEU A 71 -36.44 24.09 -4.51
N ALA A 72 -36.09 22.81 -4.61
CA ALA A 72 -36.69 21.77 -3.79
C ALA A 72 -36.28 21.88 -2.30
N ILE A 73 -35.08 22.38 -1.99
CA ILE A 73 -34.62 22.69 -0.63
C ILE A 73 -35.41 23.86 -0.04
N LYS A 74 -35.50 24.99 -0.77
CA LYS A 74 -36.30 26.16 -0.37
C LYS A 74 -37.75 25.80 -0.06
N LYS A 75 -38.33 24.87 -0.83
CA LYS A 75 -39.68 24.37 -0.59
C LYS A 75 -39.80 23.60 0.72
N TYR A 76 -38.78 22.81 1.10
CA TYR A 76 -38.74 22.06 2.36
C TYR A 76 -38.47 22.98 3.57
N GLU A 77 -37.55 23.93 3.43
CA GLU A 77 -37.23 24.95 4.44
C GLU A 77 -38.42 25.88 4.72
N ASN A 78 -39.16 26.32 3.69
CA ASN A 78 -40.37 27.15 3.86
C ASN A 78 -41.53 26.39 4.52
N VAL A 79 -41.59 25.05 4.40
CA VAL A 79 -42.60 24.23 5.09
C VAL A 79 -42.25 24.06 6.57
N ASN A 80 -40.96 24.01 6.91
CA ASN A 80 -40.50 23.88 8.30
C ASN A 80 -40.43 25.22 9.03
N SER A 81 -40.03 26.33 8.39
CA SER A 81 -40.04 27.67 9.00
C SER A 81 -41.44 28.11 9.42
N ASN A 82 -42.47 27.71 8.65
CA ASN A 82 -43.88 27.93 9.00
C ASN A 82 -44.36 27.07 10.19
N LYS A 83 -43.69 25.96 10.52
CA LYS A 83 -43.96 25.16 11.73
C LYS A 83 -43.27 25.74 12.97
N THR A 84 -42.06 26.27 12.83
CA THR A 84 -41.33 26.92 13.94
C THR A 84 -41.98 28.24 14.34
N ASN A 85 -42.52 29.00 13.38
CA ASN A 85 -43.30 30.22 13.66
C ASN A 85 -44.69 29.96 14.28
N ALA A 86 -45.24 28.75 14.14
CA ALA A 86 -46.51 28.37 14.73
C ALA A 86 -46.39 27.89 16.19
N GLN A 87 -45.19 27.50 16.65
CA GLN A 87 -44.94 27.07 18.03
C GLN A 87 -44.49 28.21 18.97
N THR A 88 -44.06 29.36 18.45
CA THR A 88 -43.63 30.53 19.26
C THR A 88 -44.73 31.54 19.56
N THR A 89 -45.96 31.37 19.08
CA THR A 89 -47.08 32.31 19.30
C THR A 89 -47.96 32.01 20.52
N LYS A 90 -47.54 31.10 21.42
CA LYS A 90 -48.26 30.81 22.69
C LYS A 90 -47.37 30.94 23.93
N ALA A 91 -46.75 32.09 24.12
CA ALA A 91 -46.36 32.56 25.45
C ALA A 91 -46.08 34.06 25.40
N ASN A 92 -47.09 34.89 25.63
CA ASN A 92 -46.86 36.23 26.16
C ASN A 92 -48.15 36.80 26.76
N THR A 93 -48.31 36.58 28.07
CA THR A 93 -49.09 37.47 28.92
C THR A 93 -48.17 37.99 30.02
N ASN A 94 -47.80 39.26 29.85
CA ASN A 94 -47.42 40.24 30.87
C ASN A 94 -46.42 39.80 31.95
N ARG A 95 -45.16 40.26 31.81
CA ARG A 95 -44.46 40.90 32.93
C ARG A 95 -43.53 42.01 32.42
N SER A 96 -43.88 43.23 32.80
CA SER A 96 -42.98 44.38 32.87
C SER A 96 -41.89 44.08 33.90
N LEU A 97 -40.67 43.87 33.42
CA LEU A 97 -39.42 43.97 34.16
C LEU A 97 -38.50 44.78 33.25
N ALA A 98 -37.78 45.76 33.82
CA ALA A 98 -36.79 46.56 33.10
C ALA A 98 -35.91 45.64 32.25
N GLU A 99 -35.81 45.89 30.94
CA GLU A 99 -35.00 45.07 30.01
C GLU A 99 -33.56 45.06 30.50
N ALA A 100 -33.18 43.98 31.18
CA ALA A 100 -31.80 43.75 31.60
C ALA A 100 -30.96 43.50 30.34
N ASP A 101 -29.80 44.15 30.25
CA ASP A 101 -28.82 43.90 29.19
C ASP A 101 -28.36 42.44 29.22
N ILE A 102 -27.83 41.95 28.11
CA ILE A 102 -27.25 40.60 28.02
C ILE A 102 -26.00 40.49 28.91
N PRO A 103 -25.56 39.27 29.29
CA PRO A 103 -24.30 39.09 30.00
C PRO A 103 -23.13 39.78 29.29
N GLN A 104 -22.25 40.43 30.06
CA GLN A 104 -21.10 41.16 29.51
C GLN A 104 -20.25 40.30 28.56
N ILE A 105 -20.08 39.02 28.87
CA ILE A 105 -19.32 38.09 28.03
C ILE A 105 -19.93 37.90 26.63
N GLU A 106 -21.26 37.94 26.51
CA GLU A 106 -21.94 37.87 25.22
C GLU A 106 -21.81 39.19 24.46
N LYS A 107 -21.87 40.32 25.17
CA LYS A 107 -21.64 41.66 24.61
C LYS A 107 -20.21 41.81 24.09
N ASP A 108 -19.23 41.27 24.81
CA ASP A 108 -17.82 41.24 24.41
C ASP A 108 -17.61 40.36 23.17
N ALA A 109 -18.31 39.23 23.06
CA ALA A 109 -18.28 38.38 21.87
C ALA A 109 -18.87 39.08 20.64
N LEU A 110 -19.99 39.81 20.80
CA LEU A 110 -20.54 40.66 19.74
C LEU A 110 -19.57 41.79 19.36
N LEU A 111 -18.89 42.41 20.33
CA LEU A 111 -17.89 43.45 20.07
C LEU A 111 -16.69 42.90 19.31
N ALA A 112 -16.21 41.71 19.68
CA ALA A 112 -15.14 41.02 18.98
C ALA A 112 -15.55 40.74 17.52
N LEU A 113 -16.77 40.27 17.29
CA LEU A 113 -17.30 40.02 15.94
C LEU A 113 -17.40 41.31 15.13
N TYR A 114 -17.91 42.38 15.73
CA TYR A 114 -17.99 43.70 15.10
C TYR A 114 -16.61 44.21 14.69
N ASN A 115 -15.63 44.12 15.60
CA ASN A 115 -14.28 44.62 15.34
C ASN A 115 -13.51 43.75 14.34
N SER A 116 -13.58 42.42 14.46
CA SER A 116 -12.84 41.50 13.59
C SER A 116 -13.37 41.45 12.17
N THR A 117 -14.61 41.92 11.95
CA THR A 117 -15.26 41.87 10.64
C THR A 117 -15.54 43.25 10.00
N GLU A 118 -14.83 44.29 10.44
CA GLU A 118 -14.97 45.68 9.98
C GLU A 118 -16.40 46.25 10.15
N GLY A 119 -16.98 46.13 11.34
CA GLY A 119 -18.34 46.56 11.72
C GLY A 119 -18.79 47.93 11.23
N THR A 120 -17.89 48.90 11.17
CA THR A 120 -18.19 50.25 10.66
C THR A 120 -18.46 50.31 9.16
N LYS A 121 -18.09 49.27 8.41
CA LYS A 121 -18.22 49.13 6.95
C LYS A 121 -19.25 48.09 6.52
N TRP A 122 -19.96 47.47 7.46
CA TRP A 122 -21.08 46.58 7.14
C TRP A 122 -22.16 47.34 6.37
N THR A 123 -22.92 46.64 5.53
CA THR A 123 -24.03 47.26 4.78
C THR A 123 -25.13 47.78 5.72
N SER A 124 -25.39 47.06 6.81
CA SER A 124 -26.25 47.43 7.91
C SER A 124 -25.55 47.13 9.24
N ASN A 125 -25.29 48.18 10.01
CA ASN A 125 -24.77 48.12 11.38
C ASN A 125 -25.68 48.87 12.36
N GLN A 126 -26.96 49.04 11.99
CA GLN A 126 -27.92 49.77 12.80
C GLN A 126 -28.05 49.17 14.20
N GLY A 127 -28.03 50.02 15.22
CA GLY A 127 -28.24 49.60 16.62
C GLY A 127 -27.04 48.96 17.29
N TRP A 128 -25.93 48.67 16.57
CA TRP A 128 -24.68 48.15 17.15
C TRP A 128 -23.90 49.23 17.94
N ASP A 129 -24.58 49.87 18.88
CA ASP A 129 -24.04 50.84 19.83
C ASP A 129 -23.81 50.17 21.18
N PHE A 130 -22.55 49.82 21.44
CA PHE A 130 -22.10 49.14 22.65
C PHE A 130 -22.33 49.95 23.95
N SER A 131 -22.72 51.23 23.87
CA SER A 131 -23.14 52.04 25.02
C SER A 131 -24.60 51.80 25.44
N THR A 132 -25.38 51.10 24.62
CA THR A 132 -26.79 50.78 24.86
C THR A 132 -26.97 49.28 25.19
N PRO A 133 -28.09 48.88 25.84
CA PRO A 133 -28.42 47.48 26.02
C PRO A 133 -28.62 46.75 24.68
N VAL A 134 -28.18 45.50 24.61
CA VAL A 134 -28.39 44.64 23.43
C VAL A 134 -29.82 44.12 23.44
N ILE A 135 -30.64 44.66 22.55
CA ILE A 135 -32.06 44.31 22.42
C ILE A 135 -32.38 43.81 21.00
N SER A 136 -33.33 42.89 20.91
CA SER A 136 -33.80 42.32 19.64
C SER A 136 -34.29 43.41 18.68
N GLN A 137 -33.95 43.31 17.40
CA GLN A 137 -34.49 44.21 16.39
C GLN A 137 -36.02 44.01 16.26
N ASN A 138 -36.81 45.05 16.55
CA ASN A 138 -38.25 45.00 16.43
C ASN A 138 -38.73 45.69 15.14
N HIS A 139 -39.20 44.90 14.17
CA HIS A 139 -39.71 45.41 12.88
C HIS A 139 -41.12 46.03 12.96
N SER A 140 -41.77 46.06 14.13
CA SER A 140 -43.18 46.50 14.28
C SER A 140 -43.37 47.96 14.71
N ASN A 141 -42.33 48.64 15.20
CA ASN A 141 -42.48 49.98 15.77
C ASN A 141 -41.76 51.03 14.93
N ASN A 142 -42.54 51.92 14.31
CA ASN A 142 -42.07 53.15 13.68
C ASN A 142 -41.31 54.03 14.69
N GLY A 143 -39.99 53.85 14.78
CA GLY A 143 -39.04 54.94 15.06
C GLY A 143 -38.60 55.20 16.50
N ALA A 144 -38.89 54.38 17.52
CA ALA A 144 -38.51 54.72 18.90
C ALA A 144 -37.25 54.03 19.46
N ASN A 145 -36.89 52.81 19.04
CA ASN A 145 -35.57 52.21 19.30
C ASN A 145 -35.38 50.98 18.41
N PRO A 146 -34.69 51.07 17.26
CA PRO A 146 -34.43 49.90 16.43
C PRO A 146 -33.31 49.11 17.10
N GLY A 147 -33.65 47.99 17.74
CA GLY A 147 -32.66 47.10 18.36
C GLY A 147 -31.55 46.65 17.40
N TRP A 148 -30.58 45.90 17.92
CA TRP A 148 -29.34 45.56 17.20
C TRP A 148 -29.65 44.76 15.94
N TYR A 149 -29.26 45.30 14.78
CA TYR A 149 -29.56 44.69 13.50
C TYR A 149 -29.04 43.26 13.44
N GLY A 150 -29.93 42.32 13.09
CA GLY A 150 -29.57 40.91 12.97
C GLY A 150 -29.36 40.16 14.28
N VAL A 151 -29.61 40.76 15.45
CA VAL A 151 -29.47 40.08 16.76
C VAL A 151 -30.85 39.83 17.37
N GLU A 152 -31.08 38.60 17.83
CA GLU A 152 -32.26 38.22 18.63
C GLU A 152 -31.82 37.77 20.02
N VAL A 153 -32.44 38.38 21.04
CA VAL A 153 -32.26 38.08 22.45
C VAL A 153 -33.54 37.43 22.99
N THR A 154 -33.38 36.33 23.73
CA THR A 154 -34.47 35.62 24.42
C THR A 154 -34.02 35.33 25.85
N ASP A 155 -34.87 35.62 26.83
CA ASP A 155 -34.59 35.42 28.26
C ASP A 155 -33.24 36.05 28.70
N GLY A 156 -32.86 37.19 28.12
CA GLY A 156 -31.62 37.91 28.44
C GLY A 156 -30.35 37.35 27.80
N HIS A 157 -30.44 36.43 26.83
CA HIS A 157 -29.29 35.85 26.13
C HIS A 157 -29.44 35.97 24.61
N VAL A 158 -28.32 36.10 23.90
CA VAL A 158 -28.29 36.08 22.43
C VAL A 158 -28.61 34.67 21.92
N THR A 159 -29.71 34.53 21.19
CA THR A 159 -30.16 33.25 20.65
C THR A 159 -30.07 33.16 19.13
N ARG A 160 -30.05 34.29 18.40
CA ARG A 160 -29.80 34.31 16.95
C ARG A 160 -28.94 35.49 16.51
N ILE A 161 -28.06 35.22 15.55
CA ILE A 161 -27.32 36.21 14.78
C ILE A 161 -27.60 35.96 13.30
N TYR A 162 -28.08 36.98 12.60
CA TYR A 162 -28.43 36.96 11.18
C TYR A 162 -27.80 38.17 10.50
N LEU A 163 -26.58 37.99 9.98
CA LEU A 163 -25.77 39.02 9.34
C LEU A 163 -25.36 38.59 7.92
N ASN A 164 -26.17 37.77 7.26
CA ASN A 164 -25.89 37.33 5.90
C ASN A 164 -25.98 38.49 4.90
N ARG A 165 -25.22 38.40 3.80
CA ARG A 165 -25.19 39.42 2.74
C ARG A 165 -24.96 40.84 3.27
N ASN A 166 -24.13 40.99 4.30
CA ASN A 166 -23.91 42.26 5.00
C ASN A 166 -22.49 42.84 4.81
N ASN A 167 -21.72 42.27 3.87
CA ASN A 167 -20.38 42.69 3.48
C ASN A 167 -19.36 42.65 4.65
N LEU A 168 -19.52 41.70 5.59
CA LEU A 168 -18.54 41.43 6.64
C LEU A 168 -17.20 41.01 6.01
N LYS A 169 -16.07 41.56 6.51
CA LYS A 169 -14.71 41.27 6.02
C LYS A 169 -13.75 41.05 7.17
N GLY A 170 -12.94 39.99 7.10
CA GLY A 170 -12.00 39.62 8.18
C GLY A 170 -12.34 38.25 8.74
N THR A 171 -11.92 37.95 9.97
CA THR A 171 -12.02 36.60 10.54
C THR A 171 -13.19 36.45 11.50
N ILE A 172 -13.70 35.22 11.64
CA ILE A 172 -14.60 34.86 12.76
C ILE A 172 -13.76 34.85 14.05
N PRO A 173 -14.10 35.63 15.08
CA PRO A 173 -13.30 35.69 16.31
C PRO A 173 -13.53 34.45 17.18
N LEU A 174 -12.51 33.99 17.90
CA LEU A 174 -12.62 32.88 18.87
C LEU A 174 -13.66 33.13 19.96
N GLN A 175 -13.91 34.39 20.33
CA GLN A 175 -14.93 34.79 21.30
C GLN A 175 -16.35 34.43 20.86
N ILE A 176 -16.58 34.09 19.58
CA ILE A 176 -17.90 33.64 19.13
C ILE A 176 -18.42 32.47 19.97
N GLY A 177 -17.54 31.58 20.45
CA GLY A 177 -17.89 30.43 21.30
C GLY A 177 -18.49 30.80 22.66
N GLN A 178 -18.34 32.06 23.10
CA GLN A 178 -18.91 32.54 24.36
C GLN A 178 -20.44 32.72 24.30
N LEU A 179 -21.02 32.77 23.10
CA LEU A 179 -22.47 32.84 22.89
C LEU A 179 -23.13 31.46 23.07
N SER A 180 -22.94 30.84 24.23
CA SER A 180 -23.33 29.43 24.51
C SER A 180 -24.83 29.12 24.34
N LYS A 181 -25.70 30.15 24.33
CA LYS A 181 -27.15 30.04 24.11
C LYS A 181 -27.59 30.26 22.67
N LEU A 182 -26.63 30.48 21.77
CA LEU A 182 -26.89 30.74 20.36
C LEU A 182 -27.45 29.48 19.69
N ARG A 183 -28.58 29.65 19.01
CA ARG A 183 -29.29 28.59 18.26
C ARG A 183 -29.16 28.76 16.76
N SER A 184 -28.92 29.97 16.28
CA SER A 184 -28.79 30.27 14.87
C SER A 184 -27.66 31.27 14.65
N LEU A 185 -26.69 30.88 13.83
CA LEU A 185 -25.62 31.75 13.38
C LEU A 185 -25.61 31.76 11.85
N ASP A 186 -26.08 32.85 11.25
CA ASP A 186 -26.01 33.08 9.82
C ASP A 186 -25.07 34.24 9.49
N LEU A 187 -23.88 33.87 9.04
CA LEU A 187 -22.84 34.77 8.51
C LEU A 187 -22.59 34.52 7.02
N GLY A 188 -23.51 33.83 6.33
CA GLY A 188 -23.33 33.41 4.95
C GLY A 188 -23.33 34.58 3.95
N SER A 189 -22.79 34.34 2.76
CA SER A 189 -22.73 35.33 1.67
C SER A 189 -22.02 36.64 2.08
N ASN A 190 -20.93 36.56 2.83
CA ASN A 190 -20.06 37.67 3.20
C ASN A 190 -18.67 37.49 2.57
N LYS A 191 -17.63 38.16 3.12
CA LYS A 191 -16.23 38.08 2.69
C LYS A 191 -15.34 37.71 3.87
N LEU A 192 -15.80 36.78 4.69
CA LEU A 192 -15.03 36.29 5.83
C LEU A 192 -13.85 35.43 5.34
N SER A 193 -12.72 35.53 6.02
CA SER A 193 -11.47 34.86 5.71
C SER A 193 -10.87 34.17 6.94
N GLY A 194 -9.80 33.40 6.75
CA GLY A 194 -9.16 32.62 7.81
C GLY A 194 -9.92 31.34 8.19
N PRO A 195 -9.47 30.61 9.23
CA PRO A 195 -10.07 29.36 9.66
C PRO A 195 -11.38 29.55 10.42
N ILE A 196 -12.23 28.51 10.39
CA ILE A 196 -13.33 28.37 11.34
C ILE A 196 -12.71 28.07 12.72
N PRO A 197 -12.92 28.92 13.75
CA PRO A 197 -12.32 28.71 15.07
C PRO A 197 -12.83 27.43 15.73
N HIS A 198 -11.97 26.71 16.44
CA HIS A 198 -12.36 25.47 17.14
C HIS A 198 -13.41 25.74 18.22
N GLU A 199 -13.43 26.96 18.78
CA GLU A 199 -14.41 27.45 19.73
C GLU A 199 -15.84 27.46 19.17
N ILE A 200 -16.04 27.29 17.85
CA ILE A 200 -17.37 27.08 17.27
C ILE A 200 -18.10 25.91 17.94
N GLY A 201 -17.37 24.88 18.38
CA GLY A 201 -17.93 23.72 19.09
C GLY A 201 -18.51 24.03 20.48
N GLN A 202 -18.23 25.22 21.03
CA GLN A 202 -18.81 25.67 22.32
C GLN A 202 -20.27 26.14 22.17
N LEU A 203 -20.74 26.35 20.94
CA LEU A 203 -22.11 26.73 20.63
C LEU A 203 -23.07 25.54 20.69
N VAL A 204 -23.09 24.82 21.81
CA VAL A 204 -23.76 23.52 21.97
C VAL A 204 -25.30 23.55 21.76
N ASP A 205 -25.90 24.74 21.76
CA ASP A 205 -27.33 24.96 21.48
C ASP A 205 -27.64 25.29 20.00
N ILE A 206 -26.63 25.31 19.11
CA ILE A 206 -26.78 25.56 17.67
C ILE A 206 -27.74 24.54 17.04
N ILE A 207 -28.65 25.08 16.24
CA ILE A 207 -29.57 24.35 15.36
C ILE A 207 -29.21 24.64 13.89
N TYR A 208 -28.89 25.91 13.58
CA TYR A 208 -28.54 26.38 12.24
C TYR A 208 -27.16 27.06 12.27
N LEU A 209 -26.19 26.47 11.57
CA LEU A 209 -24.86 27.06 11.36
C LEU A 209 -24.68 27.32 9.87
N GLN A 210 -24.72 28.60 9.48
CA GLN A 210 -24.67 29.03 8.08
C GLN A 210 -23.46 29.94 7.87
N LEU A 211 -22.37 29.35 7.35
CA LEU A 211 -21.11 30.04 7.02
C LEU A 211 -20.78 29.94 5.52
N GLY A 212 -21.70 29.41 4.71
CA GLY A 212 -21.51 29.23 3.28
C GLY A 212 -21.34 30.54 2.50
N ARG A 213 -20.70 30.47 1.34
CA ARG A 213 -20.49 31.58 0.39
C ARG A 213 -19.68 32.75 0.96
N ASN A 214 -18.64 32.49 1.76
CA ASN A 214 -17.70 33.53 2.21
C ASN A 214 -16.45 33.66 1.31
N LEU A 215 -16.25 32.70 0.40
CA LEU A 215 -15.20 32.62 -0.63
C LEU A 215 -13.74 32.58 -0.13
N GLU A 216 -13.43 33.12 1.06
CA GLU A 216 -12.07 33.22 1.60
C GLU A 216 -11.87 32.45 2.93
N LEU A 217 -12.94 31.91 3.55
CA LEU A 217 -12.81 31.00 4.70
C LEU A 217 -11.98 29.78 4.28
N SER A 218 -10.95 29.44 5.06
CA SER A 218 -9.90 28.48 4.69
C SER A 218 -9.55 27.56 5.88
N GLY A 219 -8.53 26.71 5.75
CA GLY A 219 -8.16 25.73 6.76
C GLY A 219 -9.12 24.55 6.85
N SER A 220 -8.89 23.67 7.82
CA SER A 220 -9.70 22.46 8.02
C SER A 220 -11.02 22.73 8.74
N ILE A 221 -12.02 21.87 8.49
CA ILE A 221 -13.21 21.81 9.35
C ILE A 221 -12.76 21.34 10.74
N PRO A 222 -12.97 22.11 11.82
CA PRO A 222 -12.53 21.71 13.16
C PRO A 222 -13.33 20.51 13.65
N LYS A 223 -12.66 19.53 14.28
CA LYS A 223 -13.30 18.32 14.83
C LYS A 223 -14.34 18.64 15.89
N GLU A 224 -14.17 19.77 16.57
CA GLU A 224 -15.10 20.31 17.58
C GLU A 224 -16.48 20.61 17.01
N ILE A 225 -16.64 20.68 15.67
CA ILE A 225 -17.96 20.74 15.04
C ILE A 225 -18.86 19.57 15.47
N GLY A 226 -18.28 18.41 15.79
CA GLY A 226 -18.98 17.23 16.30
C GLY A 226 -19.63 17.42 17.68
N LEU A 227 -19.34 18.51 18.40
CA LEU A 227 -19.96 18.85 19.68
C LEU A 227 -21.35 19.49 19.51
N LEU A 228 -21.69 19.94 18.30
CA LEU A 228 -22.95 20.62 17.98
C LEU A 228 -24.12 19.65 17.84
N THR A 229 -24.34 18.78 18.82
CA THR A 229 -25.26 17.61 18.74
C THR A 229 -26.74 17.97 18.46
N LYS A 230 -27.13 19.24 18.64
CA LYS A 230 -28.45 19.77 18.31
C LYS A 230 -28.56 20.37 16.90
N ALA A 231 -27.45 20.46 16.16
CA ALA A 231 -27.43 21.03 14.83
C ALA A 231 -28.33 20.20 13.90
N GLU A 232 -29.25 20.88 13.23
CA GLU A 232 -30.09 20.30 12.19
C GLU A 232 -29.59 20.67 10.80
N ASN A 233 -28.94 21.84 10.65
CA ASN A 233 -28.44 22.34 9.38
C ASN A 233 -27.04 22.93 9.55
N ILE A 234 -26.09 22.41 8.78
CA ILE A 234 -24.74 22.95 8.64
C ILE A 234 -24.50 23.26 7.17
N ASP A 235 -24.29 24.55 6.87
CA ASP A 235 -23.94 25.04 5.55
C ASP A 235 -22.55 25.69 5.58
N LEU A 236 -21.57 25.00 5.01
CA LEU A 236 -20.19 25.47 4.81
C LEU A 236 -19.82 25.55 3.32
N MET A 237 -20.82 25.56 2.42
CA MET A 237 -20.59 25.49 0.98
C MET A 237 -19.86 26.71 0.45
N ASN A 238 -19.15 26.56 -0.65
CA ASN A 238 -18.50 27.64 -1.39
C ASN A 238 -17.56 28.51 -0.55
N ASN A 239 -16.58 27.83 0.07
CA ASN A 239 -15.44 28.40 0.79
C ASN A 239 -14.13 27.81 0.23
N ASN A 240 -13.00 28.02 0.89
CA ASN A 240 -11.70 27.43 0.58
C ASN A 240 -11.27 26.41 1.65
N LEU A 241 -12.21 25.73 2.30
CA LEU A 241 -11.91 24.74 3.34
C LEU A 241 -11.15 23.55 2.73
N GLU A 242 -10.16 23.03 3.45
CA GLU A 242 -9.24 21.99 2.98
C GLU A 242 -9.07 20.88 4.02
N GLY A 243 -8.30 19.83 3.69
CA GLY A 243 -8.11 18.68 4.57
C GLY A 243 -9.32 17.73 4.59
N ALA A 244 -9.30 16.78 5.54
CA ALA A 244 -10.31 15.74 5.64
C ALA A 244 -11.61 16.21 6.30
N ILE A 245 -12.71 15.55 5.95
CA ILE A 245 -13.97 15.65 6.70
C ILE A 245 -13.74 14.94 8.05
N PRO A 246 -13.88 15.61 9.20
CA PRO A 246 -13.64 14.98 10.50
C PRO A 246 -14.70 13.91 10.80
N SER A 247 -14.26 12.75 11.29
CA SER A 247 -15.13 11.62 11.67
C SER A 247 -16.19 12.01 12.71
N GLU A 248 -15.88 13.01 13.54
CA GLU A 248 -16.71 13.56 14.59
C GLU A 248 -18.02 14.19 14.06
N ILE A 249 -18.12 14.50 12.76
CA ILE A 249 -19.40 14.86 12.13
C ILE A 249 -20.47 13.79 12.36
N GLY A 250 -20.08 12.51 12.48
CA GLY A 250 -21.00 11.42 12.78
C GLY A 250 -21.71 11.53 14.15
N ASN A 251 -21.25 12.39 15.06
CA ASN A 251 -21.91 12.65 16.35
C ASN A 251 -23.16 13.54 16.22
N LEU A 252 -23.35 14.20 15.08
CA LEU A 252 -24.42 15.17 14.84
C LEU A 252 -25.76 14.49 14.50
N THR A 253 -26.22 13.57 15.34
CA THR A 253 -27.39 12.72 15.06
C THR A 253 -28.71 13.46 14.77
N SER A 254 -28.83 14.74 15.14
CA SER A 254 -29.96 15.63 14.79
C SER A 254 -29.89 16.20 13.37
N LEU A 255 -28.74 16.07 12.70
CA LEU A 255 -28.44 16.72 11.42
C LEU A 255 -29.36 16.20 10.31
N LYS A 256 -29.97 17.13 9.59
CA LYS A 256 -30.86 16.89 8.45
C LYS A 256 -30.20 17.30 7.15
N THR A 257 -29.38 18.34 7.16
CA THR A 257 -28.70 18.83 5.95
C THR A 257 -27.24 19.17 6.24
N LEU A 258 -26.36 18.65 5.39
CA LEU A 258 -24.93 18.93 5.41
C LEU A 258 -24.47 19.38 4.01
N TYR A 259 -24.11 20.66 3.89
CA TYR A 259 -23.59 21.24 2.65
C TYR A 259 -22.10 21.57 2.80
N LEU A 260 -21.25 20.81 2.11
CA LEU A 260 -19.80 21.05 2.03
C LEU A 260 -19.32 21.29 0.60
N SER A 261 -20.24 21.49 -0.35
CA SER A 261 -19.92 21.63 -1.76
C SER A 261 -19.05 22.87 -2.06
N TYR A 262 -18.28 22.83 -3.16
CA TYR A 262 -17.41 23.91 -3.63
C TYR A 262 -16.31 24.30 -2.63
N ASN A 263 -15.63 23.31 -2.06
CA ASN A 263 -14.46 23.47 -1.19
C ASN A 263 -13.25 22.73 -1.78
N LYS A 264 -12.18 22.56 -1.00
CA LYS A 264 -10.95 21.82 -1.34
C LYS A 264 -10.75 20.62 -0.42
N LEU A 265 -11.83 20.05 0.12
CA LEU A 265 -11.77 18.93 1.05
C LEU A 265 -11.20 17.69 0.35
N SER A 266 -10.38 16.91 1.06
CA SER A 266 -9.63 15.77 0.51
C SER A 266 -9.71 14.54 1.42
N GLY A 267 -9.24 13.39 0.94
CA GLY A 267 -9.33 12.13 1.68
C GLY A 267 -10.71 11.48 1.58
N ASN A 268 -10.88 10.36 2.29
CA ASN A 268 -12.09 9.54 2.20
C ASN A 268 -13.31 10.20 2.85
N ILE A 269 -14.49 9.79 2.39
CA ILE A 269 -15.74 10.07 3.10
C ILE A 269 -15.76 9.23 4.40
N PRO A 270 -15.90 9.83 5.60
CA PRO A 270 -15.94 9.08 6.86
C PRO A 270 -17.16 8.16 6.96
N ALA A 271 -16.96 6.92 7.38
CA ALA A 271 -18.03 5.93 7.58
C ALA A 271 -19.04 6.36 8.66
N GLU A 272 -18.59 7.17 9.63
CA GLU A 272 -19.40 7.69 10.72
C GLU A 272 -20.57 8.56 10.26
N ILE A 273 -20.54 9.10 9.03
CA ILE A 273 -21.68 9.80 8.42
C ILE A 273 -22.91 8.87 8.36
N GLY A 274 -22.73 7.56 8.26
CA GLY A 274 -23.83 6.59 8.33
C GLY A 274 -24.59 6.56 9.65
N LYS A 275 -24.06 7.16 10.73
CA LYS A 275 -24.76 7.32 12.03
C LYS A 275 -25.84 8.41 12.00
N LEU A 276 -25.82 9.28 11.00
CA LEU A 276 -26.71 10.45 10.89
C LEU A 276 -28.11 10.08 10.40
N SER A 277 -28.83 9.26 11.16
CA SER A 277 -30.15 8.68 10.77
C SER A 277 -31.25 9.69 10.42
N ASN A 278 -31.07 10.98 10.74
CA ASN A 278 -31.98 12.06 10.37
C ASN A 278 -31.60 12.79 9.07
N LEU A 279 -30.45 12.46 8.49
CA LEU A 279 -29.90 13.14 7.34
C LEU A 279 -30.79 12.93 6.10
N GLN A 280 -31.07 14.04 5.43
CA GLN A 280 -31.92 14.12 4.24
C GLN A 280 -31.11 14.62 3.04
N VAL A 281 -30.15 15.52 3.25
CA VAL A 281 -29.31 16.07 2.19
C VAL A 281 -27.85 15.95 2.58
N LEU A 282 -27.08 15.31 1.70
CA LEU A 282 -25.63 15.23 1.75
C LEU A 282 -25.07 15.76 0.43
N ASP A 283 -24.39 16.90 0.48
CA ASP A 283 -23.81 17.53 -0.72
C ASP A 283 -22.32 17.84 -0.55
N PHE A 284 -21.51 17.07 -1.26
CA PHE A 284 -20.05 17.17 -1.34
C PHE A 284 -19.56 17.55 -2.74
N THR A 285 -20.45 18.10 -3.58
CA THR A 285 -20.15 18.48 -4.96
C THR A 285 -18.91 19.38 -5.06
N ILE A 286 -18.00 19.11 -5.99
CA ILE A 286 -16.79 19.90 -6.26
C ILE A 286 -15.91 20.00 -5.01
N ASN A 287 -15.23 18.89 -4.73
CA ASN A 287 -14.18 18.74 -3.74
C ASN A 287 -13.09 17.81 -4.32
N LYS A 288 -12.15 17.35 -3.49
CA LYS A 288 -11.07 16.42 -3.84
C LYS A 288 -11.16 15.10 -3.05
N LEU A 289 -12.38 14.67 -2.71
CA LEU A 289 -12.61 13.44 -1.94
C LEU A 289 -12.25 12.22 -2.77
N ASP A 290 -11.59 11.24 -2.17
CA ASP A 290 -11.15 10.00 -2.80
C ASP A 290 -11.64 8.76 -2.03
N GLY A 291 -11.16 7.57 -2.40
CA GLY A 291 -11.66 6.30 -1.86
C GLY A 291 -13.03 5.92 -2.42
N THR A 292 -13.81 5.14 -1.67
CA THR A 292 -15.14 4.63 -2.08
C THR A 292 -16.27 5.31 -1.29
N ILE A 293 -17.53 5.10 -1.69
CA ILE A 293 -18.68 5.42 -0.85
C ILE A 293 -18.72 4.39 0.30
N PRO A 294 -18.65 4.80 1.58
CA PRO A 294 -18.78 3.87 2.70
C PRO A 294 -20.13 3.16 2.72
N GLU A 295 -20.13 1.87 3.06
CA GLU A 295 -21.36 1.05 3.09
C GLU A 295 -22.41 1.59 4.08
N GLU A 296 -21.94 2.25 5.13
CA GLU A 296 -22.75 2.83 6.18
C GLU A 296 -23.65 3.98 5.68
N ILE A 297 -23.26 4.68 4.60
CA ILE A 297 -24.10 5.72 3.98
C ILE A 297 -25.42 5.13 3.47
N TYR A 298 -25.43 3.88 3.04
CA TYR A 298 -26.65 3.21 2.58
C TYR A 298 -27.65 2.91 3.71
N ASN A 299 -27.26 3.09 4.98
CA ASN A 299 -28.18 2.99 6.12
C ASN A 299 -28.98 4.28 6.36
N LEU A 300 -28.68 5.37 5.65
CA LEU A 300 -29.36 6.65 5.78
C LEU A 300 -30.73 6.65 5.07
N THR A 301 -31.68 5.87 5.58
CA THR A 301 -32.99 5.64 4.95
C THR A 301 -33.86 6.90 4.75
N LYS A 302 -33.54 8.02 5.43
CA LYS A 302 -34.20 9.33 5.24
C LYS A 302 -33.54 10.20 4.18
N LEU A 303 -32.41 9.77 3.62
CA LEU A 303 -31.66 10.53 2.63
C LEU A 303 -32.52 10.73 1.38
N ASP A 304 -32.81 11.99 1.08
CA ASP A 304 -33.50 12.46 -0.12
C ASP A 304 -32.49 12.71 -1.23
N ARG A 305 -31.28 13.20 -0.89
CA ARG A 305 -30.28 13.60 -1.89
C ARG A 305 -28.88 13.23 -1.48
N LEU A 306 -28.19 12.60 -2.42
CA LEU A 306 -26.78 12.27 -2.34
C LEU A 306 -26.08 12.88 -3.55
N GLN A 307 -25.33 13.96 -3.32
CA GLN A 307 -24.62 14.72 -4.36
C GLN A 307 -23.11 14.61 -4.12
N LEU A 308 -22.43 13.82 -4.96
CA LEU A 308 -20.99 13.53 -4.87
C LEU A 308 -20.24 13.98 -6.14
N THR A 309 -20.89 14.81 -6.96
CA THR A 309 -20.40 15.26 -8.26
C THR A 309 -19.01 15.88 -8.20
N SER A 310 -18.16 15.60 -9.19
CA SER A 310 -16.83 16.22 -9.34
C SER A 310 -15.94 16.02 -8.11
N ASN A 311 -15.61 14.75 -7.87
CA ASN A 311 -14.66 14.30 -6.86
C ASN A 311 -13.75 13.22 -7.48
N LEU A 312 -12.83 12.66 -6.69
CA LEU A 312 -11.91 11.61 -7.09
C LEU A 312 -12.35 10.22 -6.62
N LEU A 313 -13.64 10.03 -6.35
CA LEU A 313 -14.18 8.78 -5.79
C LEU A 313 -14.06 7.62 -6.79
N THR A 314 -13.79 6.43 -6.26
CA THR A 314 -13.52 5.18 -6.97
C THR A 314 -14.43 4.05 -6.49
N GLY A 315 -14.24 2.84 -7.04
CA GLY A 315 -14.98 1.64 -6.66
C GLY A 315 -16.34 1.52 -7.36
N THR A 316 -17.21 0.67 -6.82
CA THR A 316 -18.52 0.34 -7.40
C THR A 316 -19.67 0.91 -6.56
N ILE A 317 -20.85 1.08 -7.16
CA ILE A 317 -22.08 1.35 -6.38
C ILE A 317 -22.53 0.03 -5.73
N SER A 318 -22.66 0.01 -4.41
CA SER A 318 -23.15 -1.15 -3.66
C SER A 318 -24.61 -1.46 -3.97
N SER A 319 -25.00 -2.74 -3.95
CA SER A 319 -26.40 -3.16 -4.04
C SER A 319 -27.23 -2.66 -2.85
N ASN A 320 -26.60 -2.32 -1.73
CA ASN A 320 -27.24 -1.68 -0.59
C ASN A 320 -27.88 -0.31 -0.91
N VAL A 321 -27.57 0.30 -2.06
CA VAL A 321 -28.24 1.51 -2.54
C VAL A 321 -29.77 1.39 -2.55
N GLY A 322 -30.31 0.19 -2.76
CA GLY A 322 -31.77 -0.06 -2.70
C GLY A 322 -32.42 0.25 -1.34
N LYS A 323 -31.64 0.32 -0.26
CA LYS A 323 -32.13 0.71 1.08
C LYS A 323 -32.50 2.19 1.19
N LEU A 324 -31.97 3.05 0.30
CA LEU A 324 -32.20 4.50 0.32
C LEU A 324 -33.57 4.87 -0.26
N ILE A 325 -34.65 4.26 0.22
CA ILE A 325 -36.01 4.32 -0.34
C ILE A 325 -36.59 5.74 -0.49
N ASN A 326 -36.03 6.73 0.20
CA ASN A 326 -36.42 8.14 0.10
C ASN A 326 -35.63 8.95 -0.93
N LEU A 327 -34.58 8.39 -1.51
CA LEU A 327 -33.67 9.08 -2.41
C LEU A 327 -34.41 9.51 -3.68
N SER A 328 -34.45 10.81 -3.93
CA SER A 328 -35.02 11.43 -5.12
C SER A 328 -33.96 11.91 -6.11
N SER A 329 -32.75 12.25 -5.64
CA SER A 329 -31.66 12.75 -6.48
C SER A 329 -30.34 12.06 -6.12
N PHE A 330 -29.79 11.31 -7.08
CA PHE A 330 -28.52 10.60 -6.93
C PHE A 330 -27.53 11.04 -8.00
N ASN A 331 -26.51 11.79 -7.60
CA ASN A 331 -25.53 12.35 -8.52
C ASN A 331 -24.10 11.93 -8.15
N LEU A 332 -23.49 11.15 -9.04
CA LEU A 332 -22.13 10.63 -8.96
C LEU A 332 -21.26 11.12 -10.12
N SER A 333 -21.75 12.07 -10.91
CA SER A 333 -21.09 12.48 -12.14
C SER A 333 -19.67 13.03 -11.90
N ASN A 334 -18.78 12.88 -12.88
CA ASN A 334 -17.40 13.37 -12.81
C ASN A 334 -16.62 12.77 -11.63
N ASN A 335 -16.56 11.44 -11.59
CA ASN A 335 -15.77 10.68 -10.62
C ASN A 335 -15.01 9.56 -11.38
N LYS A 336 -14.47 8.59 -10.64
CA LYS A 336 -13.74 7.43 -11.17
C LYS A 336 -14.43 6.11 -10.80
N PHE A 337 -15.76 6.12 -10.63
CA PHE A 337 -16.51 4.89 -10.34
C PHE A 337 -16.45 3.91 -11.51
N GLU A 338 -16.43 2.63 -11.20
CA GLU A 338 -16.35 1.54 -12.17
C GLU A 338 -17.37 0.42 -11.87
N GLY A 339 -17.31 -0.66 -12.65
CA GLY A 339 -18.22 -1.80 -12.51
C GLY A 339 -19.62 -1.50 -13.05
N ASN A 340 -20.59 -2.29 -12.61
CA ASN A 340 -21.98 -2.20 -13.09
C ASN A 340 -22.81 -1.29 -12.20
N VAL A 341 -23.82 -0.66 -12.78
CA VAL A 341 -24.86 0.01 -12.01
C VAL A 341 -25.80 -1.07 -11.43
N PRO A 342 -25.94 -1.21 -10.11
CA PRO A 342 -26.69 -2.30 -9.49
C PRO A 342 -28.19 -2.21 -9.80
N ASN A 343 -28.83 -3.37 -10.01
CA ASN A 343 -30.25 -3.42 -10.35
C ASN A 343 -31.14 -2.97 -9.17
N GLU A 344 -30.61 -2.99 -7.95
CA GLU A 344 -31.26 -2.53 -6.73
C GLU A 344 -31.60 -1.02 -6.76
N ILE A 345 -30.99 -0.21 -7.64
CA ILE A 345 -31.41 1.18 -7.87
C ILE A 345 -32.89 1.25 -8.30
N THR A 346 -33.43 0.21 -8.94
CA THR A 346 -34.84 0.17 -9.35
C THR A 346 -35.82 0.14 -8.17
N GLN A 347 -35.34 -0.13 -6.94
CA GLN A 347 -36.14 -0.12 -5.71
C GLN A 347 -36.40 1.30 -5.19
N LEU A 348 -35.67 2.31 -5.69
CA LEU A 348 -35.75 3.70 -5.26
C LEU A 348 -37.02 4.39 -5.79
N SER A 349 -38.18 4.06 -5.21
CA SER A 349 -39.50 4.49 -5.72
C SER A 349 -39.70 6.01 -5.86
N LYS A 350 -38.90 6.83 -5.19
CA LYS A 350 -38.96 8.31 -5.25
C LYS A 350 -37.92 8.93 -6.19
N LEU A 351 -37.08 8.13 -6.83
CA LEU A 351 -36.00 8.60 -7.68
C LEU A 351 -36.57 9.45 -8.82
N ALA A 352 -36.10 10.69 -8.92
CA ALA A 352 -36.48 11.64 -9.95
C ALA A 352 -35.38 11.75 -11.03
N GLY A 353 -34.11 11.65 -10.61
CA GLY A 353 -32.99 11.64 -11.53
C GLY A 353 -31.77 10.88 -11.00
N ILE A 354 -31.04 10.24 -11.93
CA ILE A 354 -29.74 9.63 -11.68
C ILE A 354 -28.72 10.15 -12.69
N PHE A 355 -27.58 10.59 -12.17
CA PHE A 355 -26.51 11.19 -12.96
C PHE A 355 -25.21 10.46 -12.65
N ILE A 356 -24.76 9.65 -13.60
CA ILE A 356 -23.54 8.83 -13.48
C ILE A 356 -22.53 9.15 -14.58
N ASN A 357 -22.75 10.24 -15.33
CA ASN A 357 -21.90 10.62 -16.45
C ASN A 357 -20.46 10.93 -16.04
N ASN A 358 -19.52 10.81 -16.98
CA ASN A 358 -18.09 11.03 -16.75
C ASN A 358 -17.55 10.14 -15.61
N ASN A 359 -17.65 8.82 -15.80
CA ASN A 359 -17.15 7.77 -14.92
C ASN A 359 -16.62 6.60 -15.78
N SER A 360 -16.35 5.45 -15.18
CA SER A 360 -15.92 4.21 -15.86
C SER A 360 -16.95 3.08 -15.72
N PHE A 361 -18.25 3.40 -15.56
CA PHE A 361 -19.29 2.37 -15.46
C PHE A 361 -19.40 1.55 -16.74
N THR A 362 -19.63 0.25 -16.56
CA THR A 362 -19.84 -0.76 -17.60
C THR A 362 -21.11 -1.55 -17.25
N GLY A 363 -21.38 -2.65 -17.96
CA GLY A 363 -22.46 -3.54 -17.54
C GLY A 363 -23.83 -3.16 -18.13
N PRO A 364 -24.83 -4.05 -17.99
CA PRO A 364 -26.19 -3.76 -18.40
C PRO A 364 -26.75 -2.62 -17.54
N ILE A 365 -27.54 -1.74 -18.16
CA ILE A 365 -28.29 -0.70 -17.44
C ILE A 365 -29.44 -1.35 -16.65
N PRO A 366 -29.71 -0.94 -15.40
CA PRO A 366 -30.82 -1.45 -14.59
C PRO A 366 -32.16 -1.37 -15.32
N ASN A 367 -33.01 -2.39 -15.16
CA ASN A 367 -34.31 -2.43 -15.84
C ASN A 367 -35.36 -1.63 -15.06
N PHE A 368 -35.43 -0.33 -15.32
CA PHE A 368 -36.34 0.58 -14.63
C PHE A 368 -37.80 0.29 -14.94
N ASN A 369 -38.60 0.05 -13.89
CA ASN A 369 -40.04 -0.09 -14.00
C ASN A 369 -40.75 1.25 -13.75
N PHE A 370 -41.12 1.93 -14.83
CA PHE A 370 -41.78 3.25 -14.78
C PHE A 370 -43.22 3.23 -14.25
N THR A 371 -43.82 2.06 -14.01
CA THR A 371 -45.09 2.00 -13.25
C THR A 371 -44.90 2.35 -11.77
N ILE A 372 -43.69 2.09 -11.25
CA ILE A 372 -43.28 2.37 -9.87
C ILE A 372 -42.57 3.74 -9.81
N LEU A 373 -41.65 4.00 -10.73
CA LEU A 373 -40.79 5.20 -10.78
C LEU A 373 -41.46 6.39 -11.48
N LYS A 374 -42.62 6.83 -10.99
CA LYS A 374 -43.45 7.85 -11.65
C LYS A 374 -42.80 9.23 -11.77
N SER A 375 -41.82 9.52 -10.91
CA SER A 375 -41.10 10.80 -10.88
C SER A 375 -39.79 10.78 -11.66
N PHE A 376 -39.37 9.60 -12.16
CA PHE A 376 -38.06 9.40 -12.77
C PHE A 376 -38.07 9.90 -14.22
N ASN A 377 -37.48 11.07 -14.46
CA ASN A 377 -37.54 11.75 -15.76
C ASN A 377 -36.17 12.21 -16.30
N ALA A 378 -35.11 12.06 -15.51
CA ALA A 378 -33.74 12.40 -15.91
C ALA A 378 -32.79 11.21 -15.71
N PHE A 379 -32.12 10.81 -16.79
CA PHE A 379 -31.08 9.79 -16.73
C PHE A 379 -29.90 10.20 -17.60
N ASN A 380 -28.78 10.50 -16.96
CA ASN A 380 -27.54 10.84 -17.65
C ASN A 380 -26.44 9.82 -17.36
N PHE A 381 -25.96 9.15 -18.41
CA PHE A 381 -24.89 8.16 -18.33
C PHE A 381 -23.85 8.28 -19.46
N HIS A 382 -23.75 9.44 -20.12
CA HIS A 382 -22.68 9.66 -21.10
C HIS A 382 -21.28 9.61 -20.46
N SER A 383 -20.25 9.51 -21.29
CA SER A 383 -18.84 9.44 -20.91
C SER A 383 -18.57 8.35 -19.87
N ASN A 384 -19.12 7.16 -20.10
CA ASN A 384 -18.83 5.93 -19.37
C ASN A 384 -18.26 4.90 -20.35
N LYS A 385 -18.40 3.61 -20.07
CA LYS A 385 -17.98 2.49 -20.94
C LYS A 385 -19.17 1.62 -21.34
N PHE A 386 -20.35 2.22 -21.54
CA PHE A 386 -21.55 1.50 -21.99
C PHE A 386 -21.55 1.28 -23.51
N ARG A 387 -22.14 0.16 -23.93
CA ARG A 387 -22.36 -0.24 -25.33
C ARG A 387 -23.84 -0.28 -25.67
N PHE A 388 -24.17 -0.38 -26.96
CA PHE A 388 -25.56 -0.56 -27.40
C PHE A 388 -26.22 -1.79 -26.74
N ALA A 389 -25.50 -2.91 -26.63
CA ALA A 389 -25.98 -4.13 -25.98
C ALA A 389 -26.42 -3.95 -24.51
N ASP A 390 -25.97 -2.88 -23.86
CA ASP A 390 -26.19 -2.67 -22.42
C ASP A 390 -27.56 -2.08 -22.10
N PHE A 391 -28.21 -1.46 -23.09
CA PHE A 391 -29.50 -0.80 -22.92
C PHE A 391 -30.41 -0.82 -24.14
N GLU A 392 -30.03 -1.49 -25.24
CA GLU A 392 -30.87 -1.60 -26.45
C GLU A 392 -32.27 -2.12 -26.12
N THR A 393 -32.38 -3.15 -25.28
CA THR A 393 -33.67 -3.76 -24.95
C THR A 393 -34.64 -2.82 -24.23
N GLN A 394 -34.13 -1.80 -23.54
CA GLN A 394 -34.92 -0.82 -22.81
C GLN A 394 -35.00 0.54 -23.54
N TYR A 395 -34.27 0.72 -24.64
CA TYR A 395 -34.09 2.02 -25.27
C TYR A 395 -35.42 2.69 -25.67
N ASN A 396 -36.34 1.97 -26.31
CA ASN A 396 -37.63 2.54 -26.73
C ASN A 396 -38.45 3.06 -25.52
N LEU A 397 -38.33 2.38 -24.38
CA LEU A 397 -38.97 2.80 -23.13
C LEU A 397 -38.27 4.04 -22.56
N TYR A 398 -36.93 4.08 -22.59
CA TYR A 398 -36.15 5.23 -22.12
C TYR A 398 -36.39 6.49 -22.97
N ASP A 399 -36.37 6.34 -24.30
CA ASP A 399 -36.54 7.43 -25.26
C ASP A 399 -37.92 8.10 -25.15
N SER A 400 -38.96 7.30 -24.88
CA SER A 400 -40.34 7.78 -24.72
C SER A 400 -40.66 8.29 -23.31
N THR A 401 -39.90 7.89 -22.28
CA THR A 401 -40.21 8.23 -20.87
C THR A 401 -39.38 9.39 -20.33
N PHE A 402 -38.07 9.43 -20.63
CA PHE A 402 -37.17 10.43 -20.05
C PHE A 402 -37.23 11.75 -20.81
N LEU A 403 -37.55 12.82 -20.08
CA LEU A 403 -37.46 14.19 -20.59
C LEU A 403 -36.00 14.59 -20.83
N TYR A 404 -35.09 14.13 -19.96
CA TYR A 404 -33.65 14.41 -20.03
C TYR A 404 -32.85 13.11 -20.08
N LEU A 405 -32.72 12.55 -21.28
CA LEU A 405 -31.90 11.37 -21.56
C LEU A 405 -30.66 11.75 -22.36
N THR A 406 -29.49 11.48 -21.78
CA THR A 406 -28.19 11.75 -22.40
C THR A 406 -27.25 10.56 -22.21
N TYR A 407 -26.69 10.06 -23.31
CA TYR A 407 -25.84 8.86 -23.31
C TYR A 407 -24.68 8.92 -24.31
N ALA A 408 -24.61 9.93 -25.17
CA ALA A 408 -23.46 10.18 -26.04
C ALA A 408 -22.50 11.21 -25.39
N TYR A 409 -21.18 10.98 -25.35
CA TYR A 409 -20.37 9.87 -25.92
C TYR A 409 -20.13 8.72 -24.94
N GLN A 410 -19.40 7.68 -25.33
CA GLN A 410 -18.88 6.63 -24.43
C GLN A 410 -17.40 6.42 -24.73
N ALA A 411 -16.61 6.11 -23.72
CA ALA A 411 -15.21 5.75 -23.86
C ALA A 411 -15.07 4.36 -24.50
N ALA A 412 -13.93 4.13 -25.16
CA ALA A 412 -13.58 2.83 -25.68
C ALA A 412 -13.52 1.81 -24.53
N ILE A 413 -14.11 0.64 -24.76
CA ILE A 413 -14.15 -0.46 -23.78
C ILE A 413 -12.94 -1.39 -23.86
N ASP A 414 -12.26 -1.40 -25.01
CA ASP A 414 -11.06 -2.18 -25.26
C ASP A 414 -9.82 -1.36 -24.96
N SER A 415 -8.64 -1.92 -25.23
CA SER A 415 -7.36 -1.21 -25.13
C SER A 415 -6.70 -1.17 -26.51
N GLU A 416 -5.75 -0.27 -26.67
CA GLU A 416 -4.89 -0.24 -27.86
C GLU A 416 -4.22 -1.60 -28.08
N LYS A 417 -4.10 -2.02 -29.34
CA LYS A 417 -3.63 -3.38 -29.69
C LYS A 417 -2.63 -3.33 -30.83
N THR A 418 -1.55 -4.08 -30.72
CA THR A 418 -0.59 -4.29 -31.83
C THR A 418 -0.74 -5.70 -32.39
N ILE A 419 -0.82 -5.82 -33.71
CA ILE A 419 -0.90 -7.09 -34.43
C ILE A 419 0.24 -7.12 -35.46
N ASN A 420 1.01 -8.21 -35.48
CA ASN A 420 2.04 -8.45 -36.49
C ASN A 420 1.51 -9.47 -37.52
N GLY A 421 1.66 -9.18 -38.81
CA GLY A 421 1.22 -10.05 -39.89
C GLY A 421 2.31 -10.27 -40.95
N ASN A 422 2.46 -11.49 -41.43
CA ASN A 422 3.49 -11.83 -42.42
C ASN A 422 2.97 -11.62 -43.83
N ILE A 423 3.84 -11.20 -44.74
CA ILE A 423 3.50 -11.04 -46.16
C ILE A 423 2.89 -12.34 -46.71
N GLY A 424 1.77 -12.22 -47.41
CA GLY A 424 1.04 -13.34 -48.00
C GLY A 424 0.07 -14.07 -47.06
N ASN A 425 0.12 -13.83 -45.75
CA ASN A 425 -0.86 -14.38 -44.80
C ASN A 425 -2.12 -13.50 -44.70
N SER A 426 -3.12 -13.94 -43.93
CA SER A 426 -4.31 -13.14 -43.62
C SER A 426 -4.38 -12.75 -42.14
N VAL A 427 -4.84 -11.54 -41.83
CA VAL A 427 -5.08 -11.05 -40.47
C VAL A 427 -6.53 -10.61 -40.33
N THR A 428 -7.14 -10.90 -39.17
CA THR A 428 -8.51 -10.47 -38.83
C THR A 428 -8.49 -9.43 -37.72
N LEU A 429 -9.07 -8.25 -37.98
CA LEU A 429 -9.29 -7.19 -37.01
C LEU A 429 -10.74 -7.28 -36.48
N THR A 430 -10.97 -7.12 -35.17
CA THR A 430 -12.31 -7.32 -34.55
C THR A 430 -12.71 -6.16 -33.64
N MET A 431 -13.83 -5.47 -33.89
CA MET A 431 -14.29 -4.30 -33.07
C MET A 431 -14.37 -4.58 -31.56
N TYR A 432 -15.00 -5.70 -31.18
CA TYR A 432 -15.12 -6.16 -29.78
C TYR A 432 -14.79 -7.64 -29.67
N GLU A 433 -13.85 -8.01 -28.79
CA GLU A 433 -13.38 -9.39 -28.61
C GLU A 433 -14.30 -10.22 -27.68
N ASP A 434 -15.00 -9.58 -26.75
CA ASP A 434 -15.81 -10.21 -25.69
C ASP A 434 -17.23 -10.64 -26.13
N GLU A 435 -17.48 -10.68 -27.44
CA GLU A 435 -18.74 -11.05 -28.11
C GLU A 435 -20.01 -10.31 -27.63
N ARG A 436 -19.87 -9.28 -26.79
CA ARG A 436 -20.99 -8.53 -26.24
C ARG A 436 -21.27 -7.29 -27.09
N PHE A 437 -22.09 -7.47 -28.10
CA PHE A 437 -22.53 -6.41 -29.02
C PHE A 437 -24.00 -6.60 -29.38
N SER A 438 -24.66 -5.53 -29.83
CA SER A 438 -26.02 -5.62 -30.31
C SER A 438 -26.05 -6.23 -31.72
N PRO A 439 -26.96 -7.18 -32.01
CA PRO A 439 -27.12 -7.75 -33.35
C PRO A 439 -27.45 -6.73 -34.45
N ASN A 440 -27.98 -5.57 -34.07
CA ASN A 440 -28.41 -4.49 -34.97
C ASN A 440 -27.32 -3.42 -35.17
N GLU A 441 -26.13 -3.60 -34.60
CA GLU A 441 -25.01 -2.69 -34.83
C GLU A 441 -24.52 -2.74 -36.28
N VAL A 442 -24.23 -1.56 -36.80
CA VAL A 442 -23.58 -1.37 -38.10
C VAL A 442 -22.15 -0.93 -37.85
N PHE A 443 -21.19 -1.66 -38.41
CA PHE A 443 -19.76 -1.42 -38.26
C PHE A 443 -19.19 -0.72 -39.49
N GLN A 444 -18.12 0.04 -39.30
CA GLN A 444 -17.33 0.57 -40.40
C GLN A 444 -15.86 0.67 -39.98
N TRP A 445 -14.96 0.12 -40.81
CA TRP A 445 -13.52 0.19 -40.60
C TRP A 445 -12.85 1.34 -41.35
N TYR A 446 -11.79 1.87 -40.75
CA TYR A 446 -10.96 2.95 -41.25
C TYR A 446 -9.47 2.60 -41.07
N LYS A 447 -8.63 3.06 -42.00
CA LYS A 447 -7.17 3.01 -41.91
C LYS A 447 -6.61 4.39 -41.56
N GLY A 448 -5.84 4.49 -40.49
CA GLY A 448 -5.29 5.72 -39.91
C GLY A 448 -5.75 5.93 -38.46
N ILE A 449 -5.53 7.12 -37.92
CA ILE A 449 -5.85 7.47 -36.53
C ILE A 449 -7.24 8.11 -36.46
N SER A 450 -8.07 7.67 -35.51
CA SER A 450 -9.40 8.25 -35.28
C SER A 450 -9.32 9.72 -34.86
N PRO A 451 -10.23 10.61 -35.35
CA PRO A 451 -11.35 10.34 -36.25
C PRO A 451 -11.02 10.53 -37.75
N ASN A 452 -9.75 10.76 -38.09
CA ASN A 452 -9.31 11.21 -39.42
C ASN A 452 -8.86 10.08 -40.36
N GLY A 453 -9.18 8.82 -40.04
CA GLY A 453 -8.80 7.68 -40.87
C GLY A 453 -9.50 7.66 -42.24
N VAL A 454 -8.87 7.01 -43.20
CA VAL A 454 -9.41 6.76 -44.54
C VAL A 454 -10.41 5.62 -44.48
N LEU A 455 -11.60 5.84 -45.05
CA LEU A 455 -12.66 4.84 -45.14
C LEU A 455 -12.20 3.58 -45.91
N ILE A 456 -12.38 2.41 -45.32
CA ILE A 456 -12.18 1.13 -46.01
C ILE A 456 -13.53 0.69 -46.60
N ALA A 457 -13.71 0.92 -47.90
CA ALA A 457 -14.97 0.65 -48.57
C ALA A 457 -15.39 -0.83 -48.45
N GLY A 458 -16.63 -1.07 -48.04
CA GLY A 458 -17.20 -2.42 -47.91
C GLY A 458 -16.82 -3.18 -46.64
N ALA A 459 -15.92 -2.66 -45.81
CA ALA A 459 -15.56 -3.26 -44.52
C ALA A 459 -16.60 -2.91 -43.43
N THR A 460 -17.80 -3.47 -43.56
CA THR A 460 -18.96 -3.17 -42.69
C THR A 460 -19.30 -4.26 -41.66
N SER A 461 -18.44 -5.28 -41.56
CA SER A 461 -18.56 -6.38 -40.60
C SER A 461 -17.83 -6.06 -39.28
N ARG A 462 -18.29 -6.65 -38.17
CA ARG A 462 -17.60 -6.62 -36.87
C ARG A 462 -16.14 -7.09 -36.99
N LYS A 463 -15.91 -8.09 -37.87
CA LYS A 463 -14.60 -8.65 -38.20
C LYS A 463 -14.20 -8.21 -39.59
N PHE A 464 -13.03 -7.59 -39.73
CA PHE A 464 -12.44 -7.21 -41.00
C PHE A 464 -11.21 -8.09 -41.27
N VAL A 465 -11.27 -8.88 -42.34
CA VAL A 465 -10.18 -9.76 -42.75
C VAL A 465 -9.38 -9.07 -43.85
N ILE A 466 -8.08 -8.93 -43.65
CA ILE A 466 -7.12 -8.48 -44.67
C ILE A 466 -6.43 -9.74 -45.20
N PRO A 467 -6.81 -10.23 -46.40
CA PRO A 467 -6.17 -11.40 -47.00
C PRO A 467 -4.88 -11.02 -47.71
N ASN A 468 -3.91 -11.94 -47.78
CA ASN A 468 -2.67 -11.79 -48.55
C ASN A 468 -1.92 -10.48 -48.26
N LEU A 469 -1.57 -10.25 -46.99
CA LEU A 469 -0.90 -9.04 -46.51
C LEU A 469 0.29 -8.63 -47.38
N ASP A 470 0.41 -7.33 -47.64
CA ASP A 470 1.62 -6.71 -48.23
C ASP A 470 2.09 -5.50 -47.40
N LEU A 471 3.28 -4.97 -47.67
CA LEU A 471 3.84 -3.86 -46.86
C LEU A 471 2.96 -2.60 -46.83
N SER A 472 2.10 -2.39 -47.83
CA SER A 472 1.18 -1.24 -47.87
C SER A 472 -0.01 -1.38 -46.93
N ASP A 473 -0.29 -2.59 -46.45
CA ASP A 473 -1.33 -2.86 -45.45
C ASP A 473 -0.90 -2.46 -44.02
N ALA A 474 0.37 -2.16 -43.76
CA ALA A 474 0.82 -1.72 -42.43
C ALA A 474 0.21 -0.37 -42.03
N GLY A 475 0.03 -0.14 -40.74
CA GLY A 475 -0.46 1.12 -40.16
C GLY A 475 -1.58 0.93 -39.15
N ASP A 476 -2.20 2.05 -38.77
CA ASP A 476 -3.24 2.07 -37.74
C ASP A 476 -4.61 1.77 -38.35
N TYR A 477 -5.44 1.05 -37.59
CA TYR A 477 -6.80 0.72 -37.97
C TYR A 477 -7.72 0.98 -36.78
N TYR A 478 -8.90 1.54 -37.04
CA TYR A 478 -9.96 1.57 -36.05
C TYR A 478 -11.30 1.26 -36.70
N CYS A 479 -12.25 0.91 -35.86
CA CYS A 479 -13.62 0.65 -36.25
C CYS A 479 -14.54 1.56 -35.45
N VAL A 480 -15.61 1.98 -36.09
CA VAL A 480 -16.73 2.65 -35.43
C VAL A 480 -17.96 1.75 -35.55
N SER A 481 -18.80 1.76 -34.53
CA SER A 481 -20.13 1.15 -34.61
C SER A 481 -21.23 2.17 -34.32
N THR A 482 -22.34 1.99 -35.02
CA THR A 482 -23.57 2.79 -34.90
C THR A 482 -24.77 1.86 -34.79
N HIS A 483 -25.89 2.37 -34.30
CA HIS A 483 -27.12 1.62 -34.16
C HIS A 483 -28.30 2.39 -34.78
N PRO A 484 -29.10 1.79 -35.69
CA PRO A 484 -30.11 2.51 -36.47
C PRO A 484 -31.17 3.28 -35.66
N GLN A 485 -31.49 2.82 -34.45
CA GLN A 485 -32.49 3.46 -33.58
C GLN A 485 -31.88 4.31 -32.47
N ILE A 486 -30.63 4.03 -32.06
CA ILE A 486 -30.01 4.62 -30.86
C ILE A 486 -29.03 5.74 -31.25
N THR A 487 -28.37 5.63 -32.40
CA THR A 487 -27.55 6.71 -32.96
C THR A 487 -28.47 7.73 -33.62
N ILE A 488 -28.67 8.88 -32.97
CA ILE A 488 -29.50 9.98 -33.48
C ILE A 488 -28.62 11.15 -33.95
N PRO A 489 -28.26 11.27 -35.25
CA PRO A 489 -27.33 12.29 -35.72
C PRO A 489 -27.78 13.74 -35.49
N THR A 490 -29.10 13.96 -35.42
CA THR A 490 -29.69 15.29 -35.22
C THR A 490 -29.66 15.75 -33.76
N ASN A 491 -29.29 14.88 -32.81
CA ASN A 491 -29.26 15.18 -31.38
C ASN A 491 -27.91 14.79 -30.78
N VAL A 492 -27.06 15.77 -30.50
CA VAL A 492 -25.70 15.58 -29.95
C VAL A 492 -25.66 14.79 -28.64
N ASN A 493 -26.72 14.86 -27.82
CA ASN A 493 -26.81 14.15 -26.53
C ASN A 493 -27.16 12.66 -26.69
N ARG A 494 -27.69 12.30 -27.86
CA ARG A 494 -28.20 10.97 -28.25
C ARG A 494 -27.51 10.41 -29.51
N ASN A 495 -26.48 11.08 -30.02
CA ASN A 495 -25.71 10.63 -31.18
C ASN A 495 -24.57 9.70 -30.75
N LEU A 496 -24.91 8.49 -30.29
CA LEU A 496 -23.89 7.53 -29.84
C LEU A 496 -23.21 6.88 -31.04
N ILE A 497 -21.90 7.11 -31.16
CA ILE A 497 -20.99 6.42 -32.08
C ILE A 497 -19.91 5.79 -31.21
N LEU A 498 -19.84 4.46 -31.18
CA LEU A 498 -18.82 3.75 -30.42
C LEU A 498 -17.57 3.65 -31.27
N THR A 499 -16.43 4.02 -30.72
CA THR A 499 -15.12 3.94 -31.38
C THR A 499 -14.23 3.08 -30.52
N ARG A 500 -13.62 2.06 -31.11
CA ARG A 500 -12.60 1.26 -30.43
C ARG A 500 -11.28 2.02 -30.29
N ASN A 501 -10.42 1.56 -29.40
CA ASN A 501 -9.02 1.98 -29.41
C ASN A 501 -8.29 1.48 -30.68
N PRO A 502 -7.22 2.18 -31.12
CA PRO A 502 -6.48 1.83 -32.34
C PRO A 502 -5.90 0.42 -32.33
N ILE A 503 -5.89 -0.22 -33.50
CA ILE A 503 -5.06 -1.39 -33.79
C ILE A 503 -3.87 -0.95 -34.63
N HIS A 504 -2.65 -1.19 -34.16
CA HIS A 504 -1.42 -1.04 -34.92
C HIS A 504 -1.11 -2.34 -35.66
N LEU A 505 -1.26 -2.37 -36.98
CA LEU A 505 -0.90 -3.51 -37.82
C LEU A 505 0.52 -3.32 -38.38
N ASN A 506 1.45 -4.15 -37.91
CA ASN A 506 2.80 -4.20 -38.47
C ASN A 506 2.89 -5.37 -39.46
N ILE A 507 3.60 -5.15 -40.57
CA ILE A 507 3.79 -6.18 -41.59
C ILE A 507 5.26 -6.44 -41.80
N VAL A 508 5.60 -7.72 -41.80
CA VAL A 508 6.97 -8.20 -41.78
C VAL A 508 7.23 -9.18 -42.92
N ASN A 509 8.37 -8.98 -43.58
CA ASN A 509 8.90 -9.89 -44.59
C ASN A 509 9.80 -10.89 -43.88
N CYS A 510 9.41 -12.17 -43.85
CA CYS A 510 10.19 -13.20 -43.19
C CYS A 510 11.39 -13.59 -44.07
N ASP A 511 12.59 -13.09 -43.75
CA ASP A 511 13.83 -13.63 -44.29
C ASP A 511 14.24 -14.90 -43.52
N PRO A 512 14.83 -15.93 -44.17
CA PRO A 512 15.28 -17.14 -43.48
C PRO A 512 16.28 -16.81 -42.37
N ILE A 513 16.03 -17.29 -41.15
CA ILE A 513 16.91 -17.05 -40.00
C ILE A 513 18.24 -17.77 -40.26
N ALA A 514 19.32 -17.02 -40.41
CA ALA A 514 20.65 -17.59 -40.58
C ALA A 514 21.21 -18.07 -39.22
N GLY A 515 21.63 -19.33 -39.13
CA GLY A 515 22.28 -19.86 -37.94
C GLY A 515 22.76 -21.29 -38.13
N THR A 516 23.51 -21.79 -37.14
CA THR A 516 24.14 -23.11 -37.18
C THR A 516 23.79 -23.91 -35.92
N LEU A 517 23.28 -25.12 -36.12
CA LEU A 517 23.02 -26.08 -35.06
C LEU A 517 24.32 -26.80 -34.65
N LYS A 518 24.78 -26.56 -33.43
CA LYS A 518 25.97 -27.15 -32.83
C LYS A 518 25.64 -28.18 -31.75
N SER A 519 26.62 -29.03 -31.48
CA SER A 519 26.62 -29.97 -30.35
C SER A 519 27.94 -29.82 -29.60
N THR A 520 27.94 -30.01 -28.29
CA THR A 520 29.15 -29.89 -27.46
C THR A 520 30.13 -31.04 -27.62
N ALA A 521 29.68 -32.17 -28.18
CA ALA A 521 30.49 -33.36 -28.39
C ALA A 521 30.44 -33.82 -29.86
N GLU A 522 31.54 -34.41 -30.33
CA GLU A 522 31.63 -35.11 -31.61
C GLU A 522 31.17 -36.58 -31.51
N LYS A 523 31.19 -37.15 -30.30
CA LYS A 523 30.70 -38.49 -29.97
C LYS A 523 29.62 -38.39 -28.89
N PHE A 524 28.56 -39.18 -29.03
CA PHE A 524 27.42 -39.17 -28.11
C PHE A 524 27.33 -40.52 -27.41
N TYR A 525 27.00 -40.51 -26.13
CA TYR A 525 26.99 -41.73 -25.33
C TYR A 525 25.69 -42.01 -24.61
N THR A 526 25.36 -43.28 -24.42
CA THR A 526 24.21 -43.70 -23.63
C THR A 526 24.36 -43.24 -22.18
N ASN A 527 23.28 -42.76 -21.59
CA ASN A 527 23.19 -42.22 -20.23
C ASN A 527 24.08 -40.99 -19.97
N ALA A 528 24.74 -40.45 -20.99
CA ALA A 528 25.44 -39.17 -20.93
C ALA A 528 24.54 -38.06 -21.47
N GLN A 529 24.49 -36.94 -20.76
CA GLN A 529 23.72 -35.78 -21.19
C GLN A 529 24.39 -35.14 -22.41
N SER A 530 23.70 -35.17 -23.55
CA SER A 530 24.16 -34.57 -24.79
C SER A 530 23.59 -33.17 -24.93
N LYS A 531 24.45 -32.16 -25.10
CA LYS A 531 24.06 -30.74 -25.20
C LYS A 531 24.15 -30.25 -26.65
N PHE A 532 23.11 -29.55 -27.08
CA PHE A 532 22.96 -28.91 -28.38
C PHE A 532 22.74 -27.42 -28.18
N SER A 533 23.28 -26.62 -29.10
CA SER A 533 23.12 -25.17 -29.09
C SER A 533 22.88 -24.64 -30.49
N PHE A 534 22.18 -23.52 -30.60
CA PHE A 534 22.02 -22.80 -31.86
C PHE A 534 22.78 -21.48 -31.81
N GLU A 535 23.75 -21.33 -32.70
CA GLU A 535 24.50 -20.08 -32.87
C GLU A 535 23.90 -19.29 -34.02
N THR A 536 23.50 -18.06 -33.73
CA THR A 536 22.98 -17.10 -34.69
C THR A 536 23.33 -15.69 -34.25
N THR A 537 23.44 -14.77 -35.21
CA THR A 537 23.54 -13.33 -34.95
C THR A 537 22.17 -12.67 -34.83
N ALA A 538 21.07 -13.39 -35.08
CA ALA A 538 19.72 -12.89 -34.95
C ALA A 538 19.26 -12.91 -33.48
N THR A 539 18.60 -11.84 -33.04
CA THR A 539 18.12 -11.63 -31.67
C THR A 539 16.59 -11.65 -31.64
N GLY A 540 15.98 -11.91 -30.48
CA GLY A 540 14.52 -11.96 -30.36
C GLY A 540 13.93 -13.21 -30.99
N LEU A 541 14.42 -14.38 -30.58
CA LEU A 541 14.04 -15.67 -31.15
C LEU A 541 13.47 -16.62 -30.08
N THR A 542 12.55 -17.48 -30.50
CA THR A 542 12.03 -18.63 -29.75
C THR A 542 12.41 -19.94 -30.46
N TYR A 543 12.53 -21.02 -29.70
CA TYR A 543 13.11 -22.29 -30.11
C TYR A 543 12.20 -23.46 -29.73
N GLU A 544 11.98 -24.39 -30.66
CA GLU A 544 11.26 -25.65 -30.43
C GLU A 544 12.18 -26.83 -30.78
N TRP A 545 12.40 -27.71 -29.81
CA TRP A 545 13.33 -28.83 -29.94
C TRP A 545 12.61 -30.17 -29.97
N SER A 546 13.07 -31.08 -30.82
CA SER A 546 12.61 -32.46 -30.84
C SER A 546 13.73 -33.44 -31.21
N THR A 547 13.60 -34.69 -30.78
CA THR A 547 14.49 -35.79 -31.13
C THR A 547 13.70 -37.03 -31.52
N ALA A 548 14.11 -37.66 -32.61
CA ALA A 548 13.54 -38.90 -33.12
C ALA A 548 14.65 -39.94 -33.40
N THR A 549 14.29 -41.22 -33.43
CA THR A 549 15.16 -42.28 -33.96
C THR A 549 15.34 -42.10 -35.48
N ALA A 550 16.36 -42.72 -36.07
CA ALA A 550 16.58 -42.68 -37.53
C ALA A 550 15.39 -43.21 -38.36
N THR A 551 14.51 -44.03 -37.77
CA THR A 551 13.25 -44.50 -38.39
C THR A 551 12.08 -43.53 -38.24
N GLY A 552 12.29 -42.37 -37.62
CA GLY A 552 11.28 -41.32 -37.45
C GLY A 552 10.39 -41.47 -36.22
N THR A 553 10.71 -42.37 -35.28
CA THR A 553 9.94 -42.52 -34.03
C THR A 553 10.31 -41.40 -33.06
N PRO A 554 9.38 -40.55 -32.60
CA PRO A 554 9.69 -39.48 -31.65
C PRO A 554 10.10 -40.06 -30.30
N VAL A 555 11.21 -39.56 -29.75
CA VAL A 555 11.75 -39.98 -28.43
C VAL A 555 11.68 -38.84 -27.41
N ASN A 556 11.67 -37.59 -27.87
CA ASN A 556 11.37 -36.42 -27.06
C ASN A 556 10.88 -35.24 -27.91
N THR A 557 9.97 -34.45 -27.37
CA THR A 557 9.44 -33.22 -27.98
C THR A 557 9.22 -32.20 -26.88
N LEU A 558 9.84 -31.02 -27.00
CA LEU A 558 9.67 -29.92 -26.04
C LEU A 558 8.77 -28.82 -26.60
N PRO A 559 7.95 -28.16 -25.77
CA PRO A 559 7.20 -26.96 -26.16
C PRO A 559 8.15 -25.78 -26.42
N SER A 560 7.67 -24.78 -27.17
CA SER A 560 8.44 -23.58 -27.55
C SER A 560 8.99 -22.84 -26.33
N ASN A 561 10.27 -22.49 -26.35
CA ASN A 561 10.95 -21.76 -25.27
C ASN A 561 11.87 -20.65 -25.82
N THR A 562 12.50 -19.86 -24.95
CA THR A 562 13.45 -18.78 -25.34
C THR A 562 14.91 -19.24 -25.33
N THR A 563 15.18 -20.52 -25.08
CA THR A 563 16.54 -21.03 -24.90
C THR A 563 17.06 -21.66 -26.19
N SER A 564 18.16 -21.14 -26.72
CA SER A 564 18.87 -21.75 -27.86
C SER A 564 19.62 -23.03 -27.49
N LEU A 565 19.42 -23.56 -26.27
CA LEU A 565 20.09 -24.72 -25.71
C LEU A 565 19.10 -25.87 -25.53
N TYR A 566 19.54 -27.07 -25.88
CA TYR A 566 18.78 -28.30 -25.71
C TYR A 566 19.67 -29.40 -25.17
N SER A 567 19.20 -30.12 -24.15
CA SER A 567 19.94 -31.24 -23.55
C SER A 567 19.07 -32.48 -23.52
N TYR A 568 19.63 -33.62 -23.91
CA TYR A 568 18.93 -34.90 -23.91
C TYR A 568 19.89 -36.05 -23.57
N SER A 569 19.44 -36.97 -22.73
CA SER A 569 20.19 -38.17 -22.34
C SER A 569 19.58 -39.38 -23.04
N PHE A 570 20.34 -39.99 -23.94
CA PHE A 570 19.91 -41.16 -24.70
C PHE A 570 20.08 -42.42 -23.85
N THR A 571 19.04 -43.23 -23.69
CA THR A 571 19.11 -44.43 -22.84
C THR A 571 19.55 -45.68 -23.60
N GLU A 572 19.50 -45.65 -24.94
CA GLU A 572 19.86 -46.76 -25.81
C GLU A 572 20.88 -46.30 -26.87
N ALA A 573 21.80 -47.19 -27.25
CA ALA A 573 22.73 -46.95 -28.34
C ALA A 573 22.00 -47.06 -29.68
N GLY A 574 22.27 -46.14 -30.61
CA GLY A 574 21.55 -46.08 -31.90
C GLY A 574 21.76 -44.77 -32.66
N ASP A 575 21.12 -44.68 -33.82
CA ASP A 575 21.16 -43.49 -34.68
C ASP A 575 19.91 -42.61 -34.43
N TYR A 576 20.11 -41.31 -34.22
CA TYR A 576 19.07 -40.34 -33.88
C TYR A 576 19.16 -39.07 -34.73
N VAL A 577 18.05 -38.33 -34.81
CA VAL A 577 17.97 -37.02 -35.46
C VAL A 577 17.43 -36.00 -34.46
N VAL A 578 18.18 -34.91 -34.27
CA VAL A 578 17.79 -33.73 -33.49
C VAL A 578 17.25 -32.68 -34.44
N THR A 579 16.06 -32.16 -34.17
CA THR A 579 15.39 -31.11 -34.95
C THR A 579 15.15 -29.89 -34.09
N LEU A 580 15.48 -28.71 -34.62
CA LEU A 580 15.23 -27.40 -34.04
C LEU A 580 14.39 -26.55 -34.99
N ILE A 581 13.31 -25.98 -34.50
CA ILE A 581 12.54 -24.94 -35.20
C ILE A 581 12.79 -23.61 -34.46
N VAL A 582 13.27 -22.61 -35.18
CA VAL A 582 13.57 -21.27 -34.64
C VAL A 582 12.54 -20.29 -35.19
N LYS A 583 11.90 -19.50 -34.32
CA LYS A 583 10.95 -18.45 -34.70
C LYS A 583 11.48 -17.09 -34.24
N ASP A 584 11.30 -16.03 -35.01
CA ASP A 584 11.62 -14.67 -34.56
C ASP A 584 10.46 -14.01 -33.78
N ASP A 585 10.66 -12.77 -33.32
CA ASP A 585 9.64 -11.94 -32.66
C ASP A 585 8.39 -11.72 -33.57
N ASN A 586 8.52 -11.98 -34.87
CA ASN A 586 7.47 -11.93 -35.88
C ASN A 586 6.82 -13.30 -36.17
N GLN A 587 7.16 -14.34 -35.40
CA GLN A 587 6.69 -15.72 -35.55
C GLN A 587 7.05 -16.40 -36.89
N CYS A 588 8.06 -15.90 -37.60
CA CYS A 588 8.61 -16.52 -38.81
C CYS A 588 9.52 -17.71 -38.45
N SER A 589 9.21 -18.93 -38.91
CA SER A 589 9.92 -20.15 -38.49
C SER A 589 10.93 -20.70 -39.52
N THR A 590 12.13 -21.07 -39.08
CA THR A 590 13.15 -21.82 -39.87
C THR A 590 13.51 -23.13 -39.17
N THR A 591 13.65 -24.25 -39.90
CA THR A 591 13.94 -25.58 -39.33
C THR A 591 15.38 -26.04 -39.62
N PHE A 592 16.05 -26.56 -38.59
CA PHE A 592 17.40 -27.13 -38.64
C PHE A 592 17.39 -28.56 -38.13
N THR A 593 18.21 -29.43 -38.72
CA THR A 593 18.34 -30.84 -38.30
C THR A 593 19.79 -31.27 -38.18
N LYS A 594 20.08 -32.19 -37.25
CA LYS A 594 21.40 -32.81 -37.07
C LYS A 594 21.26 -34.29 -36.75
N ALA A 595 21.85 -35.15 -37.59
CA ALA A 595 21.95 -36.57 -37.34
C ALA A 595 23.12 -36.88 -36.39
N ILE A 596 22.91 -37.80 -35.44
CA ILE A 596 23.89 -38.20 -34.44
C ILE A 596 23.86 -39.72 -34.21
N LYS A 597 24.99 -40.28 -33.75
CA LYS A 597 25.13 -41.69 -33.38
C LYS A 597 25.55 -41.81 -31.93
N VAL A 598 24.77 -42.56 -31.15
CA VAL A 598 24.94 -42.77 -29.71
C VAL A 598 25.52 -44.15 -29.45
N VAL A 599 26.57 -44.26 -28.63
CA VAL A 599 27.27 -45.52 -28.28
C VAL A 599 27.43 -45.67 -26.76
N ASP A 600 27.69 -46.87 -26.25
CA ASP A 600 27.93 -47.04 -24.80
C ASP A 600 29.26 -46.38 -24.37
N ARG A 601 29.33 -45.80 -23.15
CA ARG A 601 30.56 -45.20 -22.58
C ARG A 601 31.10 -46.05 -21.45
N TYR A 602 32.41 -46.30 -21.47
CA TYR A 602 33.13 -47.00 -20.41
C TYR A 602 34.39 -46.18 -20.04
N CYS A 603 34.70 -46.00 -18.77
CA CYS A 603 35.85 -45.19 -18.30
C CYS A 603 37.04 -46.08 -17.91
N ALA A 604 38.26 -45.58 -18.13
CA ALA A 604 39.47 -46.24 -17.65
C ALA A 604 39.49 -46.27 -16.11
N LYS A 605 39.94 -47.39 -15.53
CA LYS A 605 40.02 -47.72 -14.10
C LYS A 605 38.68 -48.00 -13.41
N GLU A 606 37.59 -48.12 -14.16
CA GLU A 606 36.28 -48.58 -13.65
C GLU A 606 35.96 -49.99 -14.16
N PRO A 607 35.32 -50.86 -13.34
CA PRO A 607 34.93 -52.20 -13.77
C PRO A 607 33.78 -52.15 -14.79
N VAL A 608 33.93 -52.92 -15.86
CA VAL A 608 32.91 -53.14 -16.91
C VAL A 608 32.42 -54.57 -16.83
N ASP A 609 31.13 -54.75 -16.55
CA ASP A 609 30.51 -56.07 -16.39
C ASP A 609 29.89 -56.58 -17.69
N PHE A 610 30.10 -57.87 -17.96
CA PHE A 610 29.56 -58.63 -19.08
C PHE A 610 28.82 -59.85 -18.55
N ALA A 611 27.69 -60.16 -19.16
CA ALA A 611 26.90 -61.35 -18.86
C ALA A 611 26.54 -62.06 -20.17
N PHE A 612 26.61 -63.38 -20.16
CA PHE A 612 26.16 -64.24 -21.23
C PHE A 612 25.02 -65.13 -20.75
N GLU A 613 23.81 -64.81 -21.21
CA GLU A 613 22.60 -65.55 -20.89
C GLU A 613 22.36 -66.64 -21.93
N THR A 614 22.06 -67.87 -21.47
CA THR A 614 21.75 -68.99 -22.35
C THR A 614 20.86 -70.01 -21.65
N THR A 615 20.08 -70.75 -22.45
CA THR A 615 19.25 -71.88 -21.99
C THR A 615 20.02 -73.20 -21.91
N SER A 616 21.26 -73.24 -22.40
CA SER A 616 22.12 -74.44 -22.39
C SER A 616 22.79 -74.64 -21.04
N THR A 617 22.81 -75.88 -20.53
CA THR A 617 23.37 -76.23 -19.21
C THR A 617 24.71 -76.97 -19.33
N ASN A 618 25.53 -76.92 -18.27
CA ASN A 618 26.89 -77.52 -18.21
C ASN A 618 27.90 -76.93 -19.21
N LEU A 619 27.94 -75.60 -19.33
CA LEU A 619 28.92 -74.89 -20.15
C LEU A 619 30.08 -74.35 -19.31
N ASN A 620 31.28 -74.39 -19.88
CA ASN A 620 32.43 -73.64 -19.38
C ASN A 620 32.70 -72.46 -20.31
N TYR A 621 32.81 -71.27 -19.73
CA TYR A 621 33.00 -70.00 -20.43
C TYR A 621 34.43 -69.52 -20.23
N THR A 622 35.14 -69.21 -21.32
CA THR A 622 36.43 -68.52 -21.27
C THR A 622 36.29 -67.15 -21.89
N TRP A 623 36.44 -66.12 -21.07
CA TRP A 623 36.40 -64.72 -21.45
C TRP A 623 37.82 -64.20 -21.67
N THR A 624 38.04 -63.48 -22.76
CA THR A 624 39.33 -62.87 -23.11
C THR A 624 39.08 -61.40 -23.43
N SER A 625 39.83 -60.49 -22.81
CA SER A 625 39.88 -59.08 -23.20
C SER A 625 41.17 -58.80 -23.93
N THR A 626 41.07 -58.23 -25.13
CA THR A 626 42.21 -57.93 -26.00
C THR A 626 42.23 -56.44 -26.29
N ASP A 627 43.38 -55.78 -26.15
CA ASP A 627 43.54 -54.36 -26.50
C ASP A 627 43.58 -54.14 -28.03
N SER A 628 43.56 -52.87 -28.44
CA SER A 628 43.61 -52.46 -29.85
C SER A 628 44.90 -52.85 -30.59
N SER A 629 45.95 -53.24 -29.86
CA SER A 629 47.21 -53.75 -30.41
C SER A 629 47.21 -55.28 -30.57
N GLY A 630 46.13 -55.95 -30.17
CA GLY A 630 45.99 -57.41 -30.25
C GLY A 630 46.58 -58.15 -29.04
N ASN A 631 46.95 -57.46 -27.96
CA ASN A 631 47.46 -58.11 -26.76
C ASN A 631 46.30 -58.52 -25.85
N ILE A 632 46.36 -59.74 -25.33
CA ILE A 632 45.42 -60.21 -24.31
C ILE A 632 45.77 -59.52 -22.99
N VAL A 633 44.88 -58.66 -22.50
CA VAL A 633 45.04 -57.89 -21.26
C VAL A 633 44.35 -58.53 -20.06
N ASN A 634 43.36 -59.40 -20.29
CA ASN A 634 42.72 -60.18 -19.22
C ASN A 634 42.14 -61.49 -19.77
N THR A 635 42.13 -62.55 -18.98
CA THR A 635 41.47 -63.82 -19.34
C THR A 635 40.91 -64.51 -18.11
N VAL A 636 39.63 -64.90 -18.15
CA VAL A 636 38.94 -65.55 -17.02
C VAL A 636 38.10 -66.72 -17.53
N THR A 637 38.24 -67.89 -16.89
CA THR A 637 37.36 -69.03 -17.14
C THR A 637 36.39 -69.23 -15.98
N ASN A 638 35.10 -69.38 -16.27
CA ASN A 638 34.06 -69.61 -15.26
C ASN A 638 32.90 -70.48 -15.78
N THR A 639 31.97 -70.80 -14.88
CA THR A 639 30.74 -71.56 -15.16
C THR A 639 29.47 -70.71 -15.07
N THR A 640 29.58 -69.42 -14.72
CA THR A 640 28.43 -68.53 -14.44
C THR A 640 28.01 -67.69 -15.64
N GLY A 641 28.89 -67.55 -16.65
CA GLY A 641 28.65 -66.67 -17.79
C GLY A 641 28.77 -65.18 -17.43
N LEU A 642 29.33 -64.83 -16.27
CA LEU A 642 29.55 -63.45 -15.83
C LEU A 642 31.03 -63.09 -15.92
N TYR A 643 31.36 -61.89 -16.38
CA TYR A 643 32.74 -61.44 -16.55
C TYR A 643 32.88 -59.94 -16.27
N THR A 644 33.77 -59.57 -15.36
CA THR A 644 34.09 -58.17 -15.08
C THR A 644 35.48 -57.87 -15.61
N PHE A 645 35.60 -56.80 -16.39
CA PHE A 645 36.87 -56.31 -16.94
C PHE A 645 37.13 -54.88 -16.48
N THR A 646 38.28 -54.62 -15.86
CA THR A 646 38.68 -53.27 -15.41
C THR A 646 39.88 -52.80 -16.25
N PRO A 647 39.67 -51.95 -17.27
CA PRO A 647 40.73 -51.48 -18.16
C PRO A 647 41.58 -50.41 -17.45
N GLU A 648 42.89 -50.62 -17.34
CA GLU A 648 43.81 -49.67 -16.70
C GLU A 648 44.06 -48.40 -17.54
N LEU A 649 43.94 -48.52 -18.88
CA LEU A 649 44.24 -47.46 -19.84
C LEU A 649 43.07 -47.21 -20.78
N PRO A 650 42.85 -45.95 -21.23
CA PRO A 650 41.88 -45.64 -22.28
C PRO A 650 42.31 -46.27 -23.61
N GLY A 651 41.33 -46.71 -24.41
CA GLY A 651 41.56 -47.38 -25.69
C GLY A 651 40.41 -48.29 -26.11
N ASP A 652 40.50 -48.84 -27.33
CA ASP A 652 39.54 -49.84 -27.82
C ASP A 652 39.93 -51.25 -27.35
N TYR A 653 38.96 -52.02 -26.89
CA TYR A 653 39.14 -53.40 -26.46
C TYR A 653 38.12 -54.32 -27.14
N VAL A 654 38.53 -55.56 -27.36
CA VAL A 654 37.71 -56.64 -27.89
C VAL A 654 37.49 -57.66 -26.78
N ILE A 655 36.24 -57.93 -26.45
CA ILE A 655 35.84 -58.93 -25.46
C ILE A 655 35.39 -60.18 -26.20
N GLU A 656 36.13 -61.26 -26.07
CA GLU A 656 35.84 -62.55 -26.67
C GLU A 656 35.34 -63.54 -25.61
N LEU A 657 34.29 -64.28 -25.93
CA LEU A 657 33.75 -65.35 -25.11
C LEU A 657 33.78 -66.66 -25.89
N VAL A 658 34.45 -67.65 -25.33
CA VAL A 658 34.42 -69.04 -25.80
C VAL A 658 33.57 -69.87 -24.84
N ALA A 659 32.41 -70.34 -25.30
CA ALA A 659 31.53 -71.24 -24.56
C ALA A 659 31.74 -72.69 -25.03
N ASN A 660 32.13 -73.57 -24.09
CA ASN A 660 32.44 -74.99 -24.35
C ASN A 660 31.41 -75.91 -23.70
N GLY A 661 30.78 -76.78 -24.50
CA GLY A 661 29.87 -77.82 -24.02
C GLY A 661 30.52 -79.21 -23.91
N ALA A 662 29.84 -80.14 -23.21
CA ALA A 662 30.31 -81.51 -22.96
C ALA A 662 30.57 -82.36 -24.23
N SER A 663 30.07 -81.94 -25.40
CA SER A 663 30.21 -82.61 -26.69
C SER A 663 31.38 -82.09 -27.57
N GLN A 664 32.33 -81.34 -26.99
CA GLN A 664 33.43 -80.67 -27.73
C GLN A 664 32.98 -79.59 -28.74
N CYS A 665 31.72 -79.13 -28.69
CA CYS A 665 31.28 -77.98 -29.47
C CYS A 665 31.74 -76.67 -28.81
N VAL A 666 32.45 -75.84 -29.58
CA VAL A 666 33.01 -74.55 -29.16
C VAL A 666 32.26 -73.44 -29.89
N SER A 667 31.69 -72.48 -29.16
CA SER A 667 31.06 -71.28 -29.75
C SER A 667 31.80 -70.02 -29.29
N LEU A 668 32.16 -69.17 -30.26
CA LEU A 668 32.88 -67.92 -30.04
C LEU A 668 31.93 -66.73 -30.25
N PHE A 669 31.96 -65.79 -29.30
CA PHE A 669 31.25 -64.51 -29.37
C PHE A 669 32.23 -63.37 -29.15
N THR A 670 32.00 -62.23 -29.80
CA THR A 670 32.90 -61.07 -29.73
C THR A 670 32.11 -59.78 -29.56
N LYS A 671 32.53 -58.91 -28.64
CA LYS A 671 31.97 -57.57 -28.43
C LYS A 671 33.10 -56.54 -28.35
N ASN A 672 33.03 -55.49 -29.16
CA ASN A 672 33.98 -54.38 -29.11
C ASN A 672 33.48 -53.32 -28.13
N ILE A 673 34.39 -52.76 -27.33
CA ILE A 673 34.13 -51.67 -26.38
C ILE A 673 35.22 -50.59 -26.51
N THR A 674 34.89 -49.33 -26.22
CA THR A 674 35.84 -48.22 -26.20
C THR A 674 35.88 -47.62 -24.80
N ILE A 675 37.08 -47.42 -24.26
CA ILE A 675 37.35 -46.93 -22.91
C ILE A 675 37.94 -45.51 -22.98
N ASP A 676 37.34 -44.52 -22.31
CA ASP A 676 37.77 -43.11 -22.31
C ASP A 676 38.53 -42.70 -21.03
N GLU A 677 39.34 -41.63 -21.12
CA GLU A 677 40.05 -41.02 -19.97
C GLU A 677 39.14 -39.98 -19.29
N CYS A 678 38.71 -40.25 -18.05
CA CYS A 678 37.72 -39.43 -17.34
C CYS A 678 38.43 -38.58 -16.25
N VAL A 679 38.51 -37.24 -16.43
CA VAL A 679 39.13 -36.30 -15.46
C VAL A 679 38.18 -36.05 -14.29
N PRO A 680 38.66 -36.00 -13.03
CA PRO A 680 37.79 -35.79 -11.88
C PRO A 680 37.16 -34.39 -11.89
N PHE A 681 35.83 -34.37 -11.79
CA PHE A 681 35.01 -33.18 -11.60
C PHE A 681 35.43 -32.38 -10.35
N ILE A 682 35.52 -31.05 -10.46
CA ILE A 682 35.75 -30.13 -9.33
C ILE A 682 34.53 -29.24 -9.19
N SER A 683 33.76 -29.41 -8.10
CA SER A 683 32.59 -28.56 -7.81
C SER A 683 32.96 -27.08 -7.68
N CYS A 684 32.10 -26.21 -8.19
CA CYS A 684 32.22 -24.76 -7.99
C CYS A 684 32.20 -24.34 -6.51
N THR A 685 31.66 -25.19 -5.62
CA THR A 685 31.58 -24.91 -4.19
C THR A 685 32.93 -24.97 -3.48
N LYS A 686 33.93 -25.58 -4.12
CA LYS A 686 35.26 -25.79 -3.53
C LYS A 686 36.06 -24.49 -3.37
N ASP A 687 35.97 -23.60 -4.37
CA ASP A 687 36.81 -22.39 -4.46
C ASP A 687 36.01 -21.09 -4.33
N ASN A 688 34.69 -21.16 -4.14
CA ASN A 688 33.85 -19.98 -3.97
C ASN A 688 33.76 -19.56 -2.49
N PRO A 689 34.22 -18.35 -2.11
CA PRO A 689 34.25 -17.88 -0.72
C PRO A 689 32.86 -17.64 -0.10
N LEU A 690 31.80 -17.59 -0.90
CA LEU A 690 30.41 -17.38 -0.47
C LEU A 690 29.66 -18.70 -0.24
N SER A 691 30.13 -19.81 -0.82
CA SER A 691 29.52 -21.13 -0.67
C SER A 691 29.36 -21.61 0.79
N PRO A 692 30.29 -21.34 1.73
CA PRO A 692 30.11 -21.68 3.14
C PRO A 692 28.88 -21.02 3.78
N GLU A 693 28.57 -19.78 3.40
CA GLU A 693 27.40 -19.06 3.93
C GLU A 693 26.10 -19.62 3.35
N MET A 694 26.10 -19.96 2.06
CA MET A 694 24.96 -20.66 1.43
C MET A 694 24.68 -22.03 2.07
N HIS A 695 25.74 -22.76 2.39
CA HIS A 695 25.63 -24.02 3.12
C HIS A 695 25.00 -23.81 4.50
N ARG A 696 25.42 -22.76 5.23
CA ARG A 696 24.87 -22.41 6.54
C ARG A 696 23.37 -22.10 6.48
N LEU A 697 22.95 -21.26 5.53
CA LEU A 697 21.53 -20.90 5.33
C LEU A 697 20.67 -22.12 5.00
N PHE A 698 21.18 -22.98 4.11
CA PHE A 698 20.47 -24.20 3.73
C PHE A 698 20.29 -25.17 4.91
N ILE A 699 21.35 -25.43 5.69
CA ILE A 699 21.26 -26.32 6.86
C ILE A 699 20.34 -25.74 7.96
N ALA A 700 20.30 -24.41 8.11
CA ALA A 700 19.36 -23.76 9.03
C ALA A 700 17.90 -24.04 8.64
N LEU A 701 17.57 -23.89 7.34
CA LEU A 701 16.24 -24.22 6.81
C LEU A 701 15.89 -25.69 7.04
N ILE A 702 16.79 -26.62 6.69
CA ILE A 702 16.56 -28.06 6.89
C ILE A 702 16.35 -28.41 8.35
N SER A 703 17.13 -27.82 9.26
CA SER A 703 17.02 -28.04 10.70
C SER A 703 15.66 -27.57 11.22
N LYS A 704 15.20 -26.40 10.78
CA LYS A 704 13.89 -25.85 11.14
C LYS A 704 12.77 -26.75 10.65
N LEU A 705 12.78 -27.10 9.35
CA LEU A 705 11.79 -27.97 8.73
C LEU A 705 11.74 -29.38 9.33
N ALA A 706 12.87 -29.89 9.82
CA ALA A 706 12.92 -31.20 10.47
C ALA A 706 12.14 -31.27 11.79
N THR A 707 11.97 -30.12 12.44
CA THR A 707 11.25 -29.98 13.71
C THR A 707 9.79 -29.56 13.57
N THR A 708 9.30 -29.36 12.33
CA THR A 708 7.91 -28.92 12.09
C THR A 708 6.90 -29.94 12.64
N PRO A 709 5.98 -29.53 13.52
CA PRO A 709 4.86 -30.36 13.98
C PRO A 709 3.87 -30.72 12.86
N ASN A 710 3.25 -31.90 12.94
CA ASN A 710 2.26 -32.34 11.96
C ASN A 710 1.05 -31.38 11.89
N GLY A 711 0.67 -30.97 10.68
CA GLY A 711 -0.50 -30.13 10.41
C GLY A 711 -0.25 -28.62 10.43
N ILE A 712 1.00 -28.17 10.65
CA ILE A 712 1.37 -26.76 10.59
C ILE A 712 1.80 -26.38 9.17
N ASP A 713 1.35 -25.21 8.70
CA ASP A 713 1.84 -24.62 7.44
C ASP A 713 3.32 -24.24 7.57
N VAL A 714 4.15 -24.92 6.78
CA VAL A 714 5.60 -24.71 6.78
C VAL A 714 6.04 -23.35 6.29
N ASN A 715 5.26 -22.73 5.40
CA ASN A 715 5.57 -21.40 4.88
C ASN A 715 5.41 -20.34 5.96
N VAL A 716 4.56 -20.60 6.98
CA VAL A 716 4.43 -19.77 8.17
C VAL A 716 5.49 -20.14 9.21
N TYR A 717 5.69 -21.43 9.47
CA TYR A 717 6.58 -21.92 10.52
C TYR A 717 8.08 -21.65 10.27
N ALA A 718 8.52 -21.75 9.01
CA ALA A 718 9.91 -21.56 8.59
C ALA A 718 10.09 -20.34 7.67
N HIS A 719 9.17 -19.35 7.76
CA HIS A 719 9.14 -18.17 6.89
C HIS A 719 10.51 -17.47 6.78
N LYS A 720 11.21 -17.29 7.91
CA LYS A 720 12.50 -16.58 7.95
C LYS A 720 13.57 -17.32 7.14
N GLU A 721 13.70 -18.63 7.38
CA GLU A 721 14.69 -19.46 6.71
C GLU A 721 14.37 -19.63 5.21
N ILE A 722 13.08 -19.69 4.85
CA ILE A 722 12.63 -19.73 3.45
C ILE A 722 12.94 -18.40 2.75
N ALA A 723 12.66 -17.26 3.40
CA ALA A 723 12.95 -15.94 2.84
C ALA A 723 14.45 -15.70 2.65
N ALA A 724 15.30 -16.20 3.55
CA ALA A 724 16.75 -16.11 3.42
C ALA A 724 17.30 -16.94 2.24
N MET A 725 16.67 -18.09 1.94
CA MET A 725 17.04 -18.93 0.81
C MET A 725 16.49 -18.42 -0.53
N ALA A 726 15.37 -17.70 -0.53
CA ALA A 726 14.64 -17.27 -1.72
C ALA A 726 15.52 -16.65 -2.81
N PRO A 727 16.40 -15.65 -2.56
CA PRO A 727 17.20 -15.00 -3.61
C PRO A 727 18.14 -15.95 -4.37
N TYR A 728 18.47 -17.08 -3.76
CA TYR A 728 19.39 -18.09 -4.27
C TYR A 728 18.67 -19.30 -4.87
N THR A 729 17.34 -19.24 -4.97
CA THR A 729 16.54 -20.21 -5.73
C THR A 729 16.36 -19.74 -7.17
N THR A 730 16.13 -20.67 -8.09
CA THR A 730 15.97 -20.36 -9.52
C THR A 730 14.73 -19.49 -9.82
N GLU A 731 13.64 -19.65 -9.06
CA GLU A 731 12.41 -18.85 -9.19
C GLU A 731 12.38 -17.60 -8.27
N LYS A 732 13.35 -17.46 -7.37
CA LYS A 732 13.43 -16.38 -6.37
C LYS A 732 12.19 -16.28 -5.45
N THR A 733 11.58 -17.42 -5.15
CA THR A 733 10.33 -17.51 -4.37
C THR A 733 10.60 -17.72 -2.89
N ALA A 734 9.89 -16.99 -2.03
CA ALA A 734 9.91 -17.17 -0.57
C ALA A 734 8.85 -18.17 -0.11
N MET A 735 8.67 -19.28 -0.83
CA MET A 735 7.71 -20.32 -0.50
C MET A 735 8.27 -21.70 -0.85
N ILE A 736 7.91 -22.69 -0.03
CA ILE A 736 8.12 -24.11 -0.32
C ILE A 736 6.78 -24.81 -0.58
N TYR A 737 6.81 -25.73 -1.54
CA TYR A 737 5.69 -26.52 -2.01
C TYR A 737 5.98 -28.02 -1.80
N ASN A 738 4.93 -28.83 -1.77
CA ASN A 738 5.03 -30.30 -1.70
C ASN A 738 5.89 -30.80 -0.53
N PHE A 739 5.83 -30.12 0.62
CA PHE A 739 6.62 -30.47 1.80
C PHE A 739 6.17 -31.80 2.40
N ILE A 740 7.12 -32.71 2.59
CA ILE A 740 6.94 -34.02 3.20
C ILE A 740 8.03 -34.20 4.26
N ASN A 741 7.63 -34.49 5.50
CA ASN A 741 8.52 -34.82 6.61
C ASN A 741 8.13 -36.18 7.18
N THR A 742 8.94 -37.20 6.91
CA THR A 742 8.73 -38.57 7.40
C THR A 742 9.80 -38.95 8.43
N SER A 743 9.65 -40.12 9.05
CA SER A 743 10.70 -40.72 9.89
C SER A 743 11.97 -41.06 9.10
N SER A 744 11.87 -41.21 7.77
CA SER A 744 12.97 -41.64 6.90
C SER A 744 13.57 -40.56 6.01
N ALA A 745 12.87 -39.45 5.74
CA ALA A 745 13.34 -38.39 4.84
C ALA A 745 12.55 -37.07 5.01
N ILE A 746 13.17 -35.98 4.57
CA ILE A 746 12.53 -34.68 4.30
C ILE A 746 12.60 -34.41 2.80
N SER A 747 11.51 -33.89 2.22
CA SER A 747 11.51 -33.42 0.84
C SER A 747 10.56 -32.24 0.61
N PHE A 748 10.93 -31.35 -0.31
CA PHE A 748 10.13 -30.19 -0.71
C PHE A 748 10.64 -29.59 -2.03
N SER A 749 9.89 -28.65 -2.59
CA SER A 749 10.24 -27.90 -3.81
C SER A 749 10.09 -26.40 -3.61
N PHE A 750 10.91 -25.59 -4.28
CA PHE A 750 10.73 -24.14 -4.39
C PHE A 750 9.87 -23.74 -5.61
N THR A 751 9.67 -24.68 -6.54
CA THR A 751 8.78 -24.54 -7.71
C THR A 751 7.39 -25.14 -7.46
N LYS A 752 6.33 -24.37 -7.75
CA LYS A 752 4.92 -24.74 -7.48
C LYS A 752 4.42 -25.98 -8.25
N THR A 753 4.95 -26.22 -9.45
CA THR A 753 4.49 -27.29 -10.37
C THR A 753 5.50 -28.43 -10.52
N ALA A 754 6.47 -28.55 -9.60
CA ALA A 754 7.51 -29.57 -9.69
C ALA A 754 6.91 -30.98 -9.54
N THR A 755 7.20 -31.86 -10.51
CA THR A 755 6.79 -33.27 -10.49
C THR A 755 7.65 -34.14 -9.57
N GLU A 756 8.88 -33.69 -9.30
CA GLU A 756 9.82 -34.28 -8.33
C GLU A 756 10.22 -33.22 -7.30
N SER A 757 10.57 -33.64 -6.08
CA SER A 757 11.01 -32.71 -5.04
C SER A 757 12.37 -32.11 -5.41
N ASP A 758 12.51 -30.79 -5.34
CA ASP A 758 13.80 -30.11 -5.60
C ASP A 758 14.85 -30.53 -4.57
N VAL A 759 14.41 -30.77 -3.33
CA VAL A 759 15.24 -31.25 -2.24
C VAL A 759 14.66 -32.55 -1.72
N TYR A 760 15.49 -33.58 -1.62
CA TYR A 760 15.20 -34.82 -0.90
C TYR A 760 16.41 -35.19 -0.04
N LEU A 761 16.24 -35.22 1.28
CA LEU A 761 17.30 -35.55 2.23
C LEU A 761 16.85 -36.69 3.15
N PRO A 762 17.53 -37.85 3.14
CA PRO A 762 17.26 -38.92 4.10
C PRO A 762 17.52 -38.49 5.55
N LYS A 763 16.71 -39.00 6.49
CA LYS A 763 16.80 -38.72 7.93
C LYS A 763 17.29 -39.94 8.70
N SER A 764 18.04 -39.70 9.78
CA SER A 764 18.45 -40.72 10.74
C SER A 764 17.48 -40.76 11.93
N ALA A 765 17.23 -41.96 12.48
CA ALA A 765 16.31 -42.15 13.60
C ALA A 765 16.77 -41.47 14.91
N THR A 766 18.04 -41.08 15.02
CA THR A 766 18.65 -40.55 16.26
C THR A 766 19.54 -39.32 16.07
N GLY A 767 19.67 -38.77 14.86
CA GLY A 767 20.61 -37.67 14.56
C GLY A 767 20.04 -36.60 13.61
N SER A 768 20.45 -35.35 13.82
CA SER A 768 20.09 -34.19 13.00
C SER A 768 21.13 -33.97 11.90
N ILE A 769 20.68 -33.54 10.72
CA ILE A 769 21.56 -33.24 9.57
C ILE A 769 22.39 -31.99 9.90
N THR A 770 23.71 -32.08 9.80
CA THR A 770 24.65 -30.97 10.08
C THR A 770 25.36 -30.45 8.85
N ALA A 771 25.45 -31.24 7.78
CA ALA A 771 26.07 -30.84 6.52
C ALA A 771 25.59 -31.73 5.36
N ILE A 772 25.74 -31.25 4.13
CA ILE A 772 25.58 -32.02 2.90
C ILE A 772 26.87 -32.00 2.05
N ASP A 773 27.22 -33.11 1.43
CA ASP A 773 28.38 -33.17 0.53
C ASP A 773 28.04 -32.59 -0.84
N LEU A 774 28.61 -31.43 -1.14
CA LEU A 774 28.45 -30.71 -2.41
C LEU A 774 29.64 -30.91 -3.36
N SER A 775 30.53 -31.88 -3.11
CA SER A 775 31.70 -32.15 -3.96
C SER A 775 31.36 -32.50 -5.42
N LYS A 776 30.11 -32.96 -5.66
CA LYS A 776 29.55 -33.28 -6.98
C LYS A 776 28.63 -32.19 -7.55
N TYR A 777 28.47 -31.05 -6.87
CA TYR A 777 27.55 -29.99 -7.27
C TYR A 777 28.11 -29.18 -8.45
N GLU A 778 27.37 -29.17 -9.56
CA GLU A 778 27.75 -28.48 -10.81
C GLU A 778 27.13 -27.08 -10.89
N ASP A 779 25.79 -27.00 -10.85
CA ASP A 779 25.01 -25.78 -10.98
C ASP A 779 23.62 -25.94 -10.36
N ALA A 780 22.88 -24.84 -10.26
CA ALA A 780 21.57 -24.80 -9.61
C ALA A 780 20.47 -25.54 -10.39
N LEU A 781 20.63 -25.75 -11.70
CA LEU A 781 19.59 -26.36 -12.54
C LEU A 781 19.72 -27.89 -12.62
N THR A 782 20.90 -28.41 -12.30
CA THR A 782 21.23 -29.83 -12.36
C THR A 782 20.96 -30.49 -11.00
N ALA A 783 20.15 -31.57 -11.00
CA ALA A 783 19.90 -32.34 -9.79
C ALA A 783 21.19 -33.02 -9.34
N THR A 784 21.73 -32.58 -8.21
CA THR A 784 22.99 -33.08 -7.66
C THR A 784 22.70 -34.07 -6.55
N THR A 785 23.26 -35.27 -6.66
CA THR A 785 23.24 -36.27 -5.58
C THR A 785 24.16 -35.86 -4.44
N VAL A 786 23.63 -35.80 -3.21
CA VAL A 786 24.36 -35.33 -2.02
C VAL A 786 24.30 -36.35 -0.89
N ALA A 787 25.44 -36.58 -0.24
CA ALA A 787 25.51 -37.36 1.00
C ALA A 787 25.22 -36.45 2.20
N THR A 788 24.47 -36.96 3.19
CA THR A 788 24.12 -36.22 4.41
C THR A 788 25.02 -36.62 5.57
N THR A 789 25.51 -35.63 6.33
CA THR A 789 26.26 -35.86 7.57
C THR A 789 25.36 -35.58 8.78
N TYR A 790 25.42 -36.43 9.80
CA TYR A 790 24.63 -36.29 11.03
C TYR A 790 25.50 -35.96 12.24
N ASN A 791 24.93 -35.24 13.20
CA ASN A 791 25.59 -34.88 14.47
C ASN A 791 26.07 -36.07 15.33
N ASN A 792 25.50 -37.26 15.12
CA ASN A 792 25.87 -38.49 15.83
C ASN A 792 26.98 -39.30 15.13
N GLY A 793 27.54 -38.80 14.02
CA GLY A 793 28.66 -39.42 13.31
C GLY A 793 28.34 -40.71 12.56
N VAL A 794 27.06 -41.09 12.44
CA VAL A 794 26.63 -42.28 11.68
C VAL A 794 26.61 -41.95 10.19
N PRO A 795 27.38 -42.66 9.33
CA PRO A 795 27.34 -42.45 7.88
C PRO A 795 25.99 -42.89 7.30
N ASN A 796 25.44 -42.12 6.36
CA ASN A 796 24.25 -42.52 5.63
C ASN A 796 24.60 -43.55 4.54
N THR A 797 23.70 -44.52 4.31
CA THR A 797 23.80 -45.48 3.20
C THR A 797 22.84 -45.16 2.04
N LYS A 798 22.11 -44.04 2.12
CA LYS A 798 21.18 -43.57 1.09
C LYS A 798 21.54 -42.16 0.66
N ASP A 799 21.57 -41.94 -0.64
CA ASP A 799 21.87 -40.63 -1.21
C ASP A 799 20.61 -39.75 -1.23
N GLY A 800 20.80 -38.47 -0.92
CA GLY A 800 19.82 -37.42 -1.15
C GLY A 800 20.08 -36.68 -2.45
N HIS A 801 19.26 -35.68 -2.78
CA HIS A 801 19.52 -34.78 -3.90
C HIS A 801 19.07 -33.35 -3.62
N VAL A 802 19.72 -32.40 -4.29
CA VAL A 802 19.38 -30.97 -4.30
C VAL A 802 19.34 -30.45 -5.74
N LYS A 803 18.38 -29.58 -6.03
CA LYS A 803 18.15 -28.90 -7.31
C LYS A 803 17.51 -27.53 -7.04
N ASN A 804 17.59 -26.62 -8.01
CA ASN A 804 16.98 -25.29 -8.00
C ASN A 804 17.50 -24.33 -6.91
N ILE A 805 18.70 -24.59 -6.38
CA ILE A 805 19.37 -23.79 -5.35
C ILE A 805 20.79 -23.49 -5.81
N ASP A 806 21.19 -22.22 -5.82
CA ASP A 806 22.54 -21.77 -6.15
C ASP A 806 23.47 -21.80 -4.93
N PHE A 807 24.28 -22.85 -4.83
CA PHE A 807 25.34 -22.96 -3.81
C PHE A 807 26.65 -22.24 -4.18
N CYS A 808 26.75 -21.61 -5.34
CA CYS A 808 27.94 -20.92 -5.85
C CYS A 808 27.65 -19.47 -6.30
N PRO A 809 26.99 -18.63 -5.47
CA PRO A 809 26.58 -17.30 -5.90
C PRO A 809 27.79 -16.41 -6.20
N LYS A 810 27.61 -15.47 -7.14
CA LYS A 810 28.62 -14.43 -7.46
C LYS A 810 28.67 -13.33 -6.42
N GLU A 811 27.52 -13.01 -5.83
CA GLU A 811 27.35 -12.00 -4.78
C GLU A 811 26.26 -12.48 -3.81
N LEU A 812 26.33 -12.07 -2.55
CA LEU A 812 25.24 -12.28 -1.60
C LEU A 812 24.12 -11.25 -1.87
N SER A 813 22.87 -11.67 -1.69
CA SER A 813 21.73 -10.79 -1.81
C SER A 813 21.85 -9.63 -0.81
N CYS A 814 21.68 -8.40 -1.29
CA CYS A 814 21.85 -7.16 -0.54
C CYS A 814 23.26 -6.94 0.05
N VAL A 815 24.15 -6.31 -0.73
CA VAL A 815 25.39 -5.71 -0.22
C VAL A 815 25.24 -4.19 -0.25
N SER A 816 25.26 -3.55 0.92
CA SER A 816 25.21 -2.08 1.02
C SER A 816 26.20 -1.63 2.09
N HIS A 817 26.87 -0.50 1.83
CA HIS A 817 27.66 0.19 2.84
C HIS A 817 27.02 1.55 3.14
N VAL A 818 26.58 1.72 4.38
CA VAL A 818 26.02 2.97 4.91
C VAL A 818 27.08 3.64 5.78
N ALA A 819 27.51 4.84 5.42
CA ALA A 819 28.39 5.65 6.26
C ALA A 819 27.60 6.71 7.03
N LEU A 820 27.76 6.73 8.35
CA LEU A 820 27.15 7.72 9.24
C LEU A 820 28.17 8.82 9.55
N VAL A 821 27.82 10.07 9.24
CA VAL A 821 28.63 11.26 9.52
C VAL A 821 27.86 12.15 10.49
N ILE A 822 28.32 12.24 11.74
CA ILE A 822 27.55 12.86 12.82
C ILE A 822 28.24 14.12 13.32
N ASP A 823 27.47 15.21 13.42
CA ASP A 823 27.86 16.44 14.08
C ASP A 823 27.91 16.24 15.60
N GLU A 824 29.07 16.54 16.19
CA GLU A 824 29.33 16.41 17.64
C GLU A 824 29.53 17.78 18.30
N SER A 825 29.28 18.87 17.56
CA SER A 825 29.32 20.22 18.10
C SER A 825 28.25 20.38 19.18
N GLY A 826 28.44 21.33 20.09
CA GLY A 826 27.45 21.57 21.16
C GLY A 826 26.53 22.74 20.87
N SER A 827 26.36 23.10 19.59
CA SER A 827 25.13 23.74 19.14
C SER A 827 23.95 22.78 19.18
N ILE A 828 24.20 21.46 19.07
CA ILE A 828 23.23 20.41 19.39
C ILE A 828 23.18 20.22 20.91
N ASP A 829 22.01 20.40 21.51
CA ASP A 829 21.85 20.25 22.95
C ASP A 829 21.77 18.78 23.40
N ALA A 830 21.88 18.53 24.71
CA ALA A 830 21.87 17.19 25.28
C ALA A 830 20.55 16.42 25.05
N THR A 831 19.43 17.12 24.92
CA THR A 831 18.11 16.54 24.66
C THR A 831 18.04 16.04 23.22
N GLU A 832 18.48 16.86 22.26
CA GLU A 832 18.57 16.50 20.84
C GLU A 832 19.58 15.35 20.64
N PHE A 833 20.74 15.39 21.30
CA PHE A 833 21.70 14.28 21.28
C PHE A 833 21.10 12.96 21.78
N ASN A 834 20.23 12.98 22.79
CA ASN A 834 19.58 11.76 23.27
C ASN A 834 18.61 11.17 22.23
N LYS A 835 17.90 12.03 21.48
CA LYS A 835 17.03 11.61 20.37
C LYS A 835 17.85 10.94 19.26
N ILE A 836 18.94 11.58 18.83
CA ILE A 836 19.86 11.05 17.82
C ILE A 836 20.48 9.72 18.29
N LYS A 837 20.97 9.65 19.53
CA LYS A 837 21.54 8.42 20.11
C LYS A 837 20.55 7.26 20.08
N LYS A 838 19.28 7.51 20.45
CA LYS A 838 18.24 6.49 20.45
C LYS A 838 18.04 5.91 19.05
N GLN A 839 17.85 6.77 18.04
CA GLN A 839 17.66 6.32 16.65
C GLN A 839 18.86 5.58 16.07
N LEU A 840 20.09 6.08 16.30
CA LEU A 840 21.29 5.43 15.78
C LEU A 840 21.51 4.04 16.40
N LYS A 841 21.18 3.86 17.69
CA LYS A 841 21.24 2.56 18.37
C LYS A 841 20.21 1.57 17.82
N SER A 842 18.98 2.02 17.62
CA SER A 842 17.93 1.21 16.98
C SER A 842 18.32 0.80 15.56
N PHE A 843 18.88 1.73 14.79
CA PHE A 843 19.36 1.47 13.43
C PHE A 843 20.44 0.39 13.40
N VAL A 844 21.54 0.53 14.16
CA VAL A 844 22.61 -0.48 14.14
C VAL A 844 22.14 -1.86 14.63
N LEU A 845 21.21 -1.89 15.59
CA LEU A 845 20.60 -3.14 16.07
C LEU A 845 19.73 -3.79 14.98
N GLN A 846 18.91 -3.00 14.29
CA GLN A 846 18.06 -3.50 13.21
C GLN A 846 18.89 -4.00 12.04
N GLN A 847 20.00 -3.35 11.67
CA GLN A 847 20.88 -3.85 10.62
C GLN A 847 21.60 -5.15 10.99
N ALA A 848 21.95 -5.32 12.26
CA ALA A 848 22.43 -6.61 12.74
C ALA A 848 21.32 -7.68 12.63
N LYS A 849 20.10 -7.37 13.08
CA LYS A 849 18.94 -8.27 12.98
C LYS A 849 18.61 -8.62 11.53
N THR A 850 18.65 -7.67 10.59
CA THR A 850 18.39 -7.89 9.17
C THR A 850 19.50 -8.73 8.51
N ASN A 851 20.77 -8.48 8.85
CA ASN A 851 21.86 -9.35 8.39
C ASN A 851 21.67 -10.79 8.90
N ASP A 852 21.22 -10.96 10.14
CA ASP A 852 20.98 -12.26 10.76
C ASP A 852 19.72 -12.97 10.22
N ASP A 853 18.61 -12.24 10.03
CA ASP A 853 17.28 -12.75 9.67
C ASP A 853 17.17 -13.11 8.17
N ILE A 854 17.74 -12.30 7.26
CA ILE A 854 17.64 -12.52 5.81
C ILE A 854 18.98 -12.82 5.13
N GLY A 855 20.06 -13.01 5.89
CA GLY A 855 21.39 -13.32 5.34
C GLY A 855 21.98 -12.18 4.50
N SER A 856 21.59 -10.93 4.77
CA SER A 856 22.09 -9.76 4.06
C SER A 856 23.52 -9.38 4.47
N ASN A 857 24.13 -8.47 3.71
CA ASN A 857 25.54 -8.07 3.85
C ASN A 857 25.68 -6.54 4.02
N ILE A 858 24.88 -5.99 4.94
CA ILE A 858 24.89 -4.56 5.27
C ILE A 858 26.10 -4.25 6.14
N HIS A 859 26.93 -3.32 5.66
CA HIS A 859 28.08 -2.77 6.37
C HIS A 859 27.77 -1.35 6.83
N VAL A 860 28.15 -1.02 8.07
CA VAL A 860 28.02 0.34 8.60
C VAL A 860 29.40 0.86 8.97
N SER A 861 29.68 2.11 8.63
CA SER A 861 30.79 2.88 9.19
C SER A 861 30.25 4.09 9.91
N ILE A 862 30.98 4.59 10.91
CA ILE A 862 30.58 5.81 11.63
C ILE A 862 31.79 6.68 11.92
N THR A 863 31.63 7.97 11.65
CA THR A 863 32.60 9.00 11.99
C THR A 863 31.88 10.28 12.41
N GLY A 864 32.47 11.01 13.34
CA GLY A 864 32.10 12.38 13.67
C GLY A 864 32.80 13.38 12.74
N MET A 865 32.31 14.62 12.76
CA MET A 865 32.96 15.77 12.15
C MET A 865 34.13 16.27 13.02
N SER A 866 35.15 16.88 12.41
CA SER A 866 36.35 17.39 13.11
C SER A 866 36.23 18.86 13.48
N ASP A 867 37.10 19.35 14.36
CA ASP A 867 37.25 20.78 14.70
C ASP A 867 37.92 21.64 13.62
N SER A 868 38.22 21.07 12.46
CA SER A 868 38.86 21.76 11.33
C SER A 868 38.58 21.02 10.02
N ASP A 869 38.76 21.69 8.88
CA ASP A 869 38.66 21.08 7.55
C ASP A 869 39.71 19.98 7.27
N ALA A 870 40.72 19.83 8.14
CA ALA A 870 41.66 18.72 8.09
C ALA A 870 41.09 17.50 8.84
N ASN A 871 40.80 16.42 8.12
CA ASN A 871 40.35 15.15 8.72
C ASN A 871 41.47 14.54 9.58
N THR A 872 41.48 14.88 10.87
CA THR A 872 42.49 14.47 11.86
C THR A 872 41.92 13.47 12.89
N ARG A 873 40.65 13.09 12.76
CA ARG A 873 40.01 12.13 13.68
C ARG A 873 40.58 10.73 13.49
N THR A 874 40.82 10.05 14.61
CA THR A 874 41.31 8.66 14.64
C THR A 874 40.30 7.70 15.28
N ASP A 875 39.26 8.23 15.90
CA ASP A 875 38.19 7.51 16.57
C ASP A 875 37.00 7.24 15.64
N PHE A 876 37.25 6.67 14.46
CA PHE A 876 36.21 6.23 13.54
C PHE A 876 35.99 4.72 13.64
N ILE A 877 34.81 4.26 13.24
CA ILE A 877 34.57 2.84 12.99
C ILE A 877 34.57 2.65 11.47
N ALA A 878 35.56 1.90 10.99
CA ALA A 878 35.66 1.51 9.59
C ALA A 878 34.45 0.64 9.18
N PRO A 879 34.17 0.45 7.87
CA PRO A 879 33.03 -0.34 7.42
C PRO A 879 33.08 -1.77 7.99
N LEU A 880 32.10 -2.10 8.83
CA LEU A 880 31.97 -3.42 9.46
C LEU A 880 30.60 -4.01 9.12
N LYS A 881 30.57 -5.29 8.73
CA LYS A 881 29.33 -6.04 8.58
C LYS A 881 28.60 -6.07 9.92
N MET A 882 27.35 -5.62 9.96
CA MET A 882 26.59 -5.59 11.20
C MET A 882 26.24 -7.00 11.66
N THR A 883 26.51 -7.32 12.92
CA THR A 883 26.14 -8.60 13.57
C THR A 883 25.80 -8.32 15.03
N ALA A 884 25.00 -9.16 15.68
CA ALA A 884 24.69 -9.00 17.10
C ALA A 884 25.95 -8.87 17.99
N GLY A 885 27.07 -9.49 17.59
CA GLY A 885 28.34 -9.47 18.31
C GLY A 885 29.10 -8.14 18.25
N ASN A 886 28.87 -7.28 17.24
CA ASN A 886 29.61 -6.02 17.08
C ASN A 886 28.77 -4.75 17.29
N VAL A 887 27.44 -4.87 17.49
CA VAL A 887 26.55 -3.75 17.88
C VAL A 887 27.10 -2.99 19.09
N GLY A 888 27.71 -3.69 20.06
CA GLY A 888 28.32 -3.07 21.23
C GLY A 888 29.42 -2.05 20.90
N GLN A 889 30.20 -2.26 19.84
CA GLN A 889 31.25 -1.33 19.40
C GLN A 889 30.65 0.00 18.91
N PHE A 890 29.57 -0.08 18.12
CA PHE A 890 28.84 1.10 17.65
C PHE A 890 28.13 1.82 18.80
N ASN A 891 27.47 1.09 19.70
CA ASN A 891 26.81 1.67 20.87
C ASN A 891 27.80 2.43 21.76
N ASN A 892 28.98 1.86 22.00
CA ASN A 892 30.04 2.52 22.76
C ASN A 892 30.49 3.83 22.09
N TRP A 893 30.61 3.85 20.76
CA TRP A 893 30.93 5.07 20.02
C TRP A 893 29.80 6.10 20.13
N ILE A 894 28.54 5.68 19.95
CA ILE A 894 27.34 6.52 20.02
C ILE A 894 27.15 7.12 21.42
N ASP A 895 27.43 6.37 22.48
CA ASP A 895 27.32 6.85 23.86
C ASP A 895 28.29 7.99 24.19
N GLN A 896 29.40 8.07 23.45
CA GLN A 896 30.40 9.14 23.56
C GLN A 896 30.08 10.38 22.72
N LEU A 897 28.99 10.38 21.92
CA LEU A 897 28.54 11.59 21.21
C LEU A 897 28.37 12.75 22.21
N GLY A 898 29.03 13.86 21.91
CA GLY A 898 29.07 15.08 22.74
C GLY A 898 30.00 15.03 23.97
N LYS A 899 30.85 14.00 24.11
CA LYS A 899 31.71 13.77 25.32
C LYS A 899 33.21 13.58 25.05
N ARG A 900 33.67 13.54 23.79
CA ARG A 900 35.04 13.16 23.44
C ARG A 900 36.05 14.30 23.67
N TYR A 901 37.31 13.94 23.93
CA TYR A 901 38.49 14.80 24.20
C TYR A 901 38.81 15.22 25.65
N GLY A 902 38.26 14.56 26.67
CA GLY A 902 38.78 14.67 28.04
C GLY A 902 38.63 16.05 28.70
N LYS A 903 37.78 16.93 28.15
CA LYS A 903 37.29 18.14 28.79
C LYS A 903 35.77 18.10 28.84
N THR A 904 35.19 18.35 30.01
CA THR A 904 33.76 18.66 30.12
C THR A 904 33.51 20.01 29.47
N GLY A 905 32.77 20.00 28.37
CA GLY A 905 32.47 21.18 27.57
C GLY A 905 32.83 20.93 26.12
N ILE A 906 31.80 20.52 25.35
CA ILE A 906 31.54 20.89 23.96
C ILE A 906 32.76 21.52 23.25
N SER A 907 33.36 20.82 22.29
CA SER A 907 34.13 21.57 21.29
C SER A 907 33.10 22.35 20.46
N GLN A 908 33.07 23.67 20.62
CA GLN A 908 32.18 24.56 19.87
C GLN A 908 32.48 24.59 18.36
N ALA A 909 33.45 23.80 17.88
CA ALA A 909 33.98 23.84 16.53
C ALA A 909 33.83 22.51 15.76
N SER A 910 33.14 21.49 16.28
CA SER A 910 33.04 20.17 15.60
C SER A 910 31.96 20.08 14.51
N ASP A 911 31.82 21.11 13.67
CA ASP A 911 30.80 21.24 12.60
C ASP A 911 31.42 21.39 11.19
N TYR A 912 32.69 20.97 11.00
CA TYR A 912 33.36 21.02 9.69
C TYR A 912 32.97 19.82 8.81
N TRP A 913 31.90 19.97 8.03
CA TRP A 913 31.35 18.95 7.12
C TRP A 913 32.40 18.27 6.24
N LYS A 914 33.35 19.05 5.70
CA LYS A 914 34.36 18.55 4.75
C LYS A 914 35.14 17.38 5.34
N SER A 915 35.60 17.53 6.58
CA SER A 915 36.44 16.54 7.26
C SER A 915 35.70 15.21 7.51
N GLY A 916 34.44 15.27 7.93
CA GLY A 916 33.60 14.11 8.18
C GLY A 916 33.24 13.37 6.89
N LEU A 917 32.86 14.12 5.85
CA LEU A 917 32.51 13.55 4.54
C LEU A 917 33.72 12.95 3.82
N ASP A 918 34.88 13.62 3.83
CA ASP A 918 36.12 13.06 3.29
C ASP A 918 36.50 11.76 4.02
N GLY A 919 36.31 11.71 5.34
CA GLY A 919 36.54 10.51 6.15
C GLY A 919 35.64 9.35 5.77
N ALA A 920 34.35 9.59 5.55
CA ALA A 920 33.40 8.58 5.09
C ALA A 920 33.74 8.03 3.68
N LEU A 921 34.30 8.88 2.81
CA LEU A 921 34.67 8.51 1.43
C LEU A 921 36.06 7.86 1.31
N ALA A 922 36.89 7.93 2.35
CA ALA A 922 38.29 7.48 2.30
C ALA A 922 38.47 5.95 2.31
N TYR A 923 37.46 5.18 2.71
CA TYR A 923 37.58 3.72 2.82
C TYR A 923 37.74 3.00 1.48
N SER A 924 38.29 1.78 1.52
CA SER A 924 38.41 0.89 0.36
C SER A 924 37.04 0.41 -0.13
N MET A 925 36.16 0.02 0.80
CA MET A 925 34.74 -0.22 0.51
C MET A 925 34.02 1.14 0.42
N LYS A 926 33.68 1.57 -0.80
CA LYS A 926 32.96 2.83 -1.00
C LYS A 926 31.53 2.72 -0.47
N PRO A 927 31.02 3.74 0.23
CA PRO A 927 29.63 3.75 0.66
C PRO A 927 28.70 3.80 -0.56
N THR A 928 27.55 3.16 -0.44
CA THR A 928 26.42 3.35 -1.36
C THR A 928 25.64 4.59 -0.94
N PHE A 929 25.53 4.80 0.38
CA PHE A 929 24.85 5.93 1.00
C PHE A 929 25.68 6.54 2.12
N VAL A 930 25.66 7.86 2.20
CA VAL A 930 26.21 8.62 3.32
C VAL A 930 25.08 9.39 3.98
N ILE A 931 24.87 9.17 5.27
CA ILE A 931 23.88 9.91 6.05
C ILE A 931 24.60 10.89 6.96
N MET A 932 24.34 12.17 6.75
CA MET A 932 24.92 13.26 7.52
C MET A 932 23.88 13.84 8.48
N VAL A 933 24.18 13.87 9.78
CA VAL A 933 23.31 14.49 10.81
C VAL A 933 24.00 15.75 11.32
N THR A 934 23.34 16.92 11.23
CA THR A 934 23.98 18.22 11.52
C THR A 934 22.99 19.35 11.82
N ASP A 935 23.39 20.36 12.58
CA ASP A 935 22.63 21.59 12.82
C ASP A 935 23.27 22.84 12.18
N GLY A 936 24.42 22.67 11.53
CA GLY A 936 25.20 23.77 11.01
C GLY A 936 26.51 23.32 10.37
N ALA A 937 27.16 24.21 9.63
CA ALA A 937 28.49 23.98 9.09
C ALA A 937 29.37 25.19 9.30
N GLN A 938 30.57 25.01 9.87
CA GLN A 938 31.66 25.96 9.76
C GLN A 938 32.66 25.45 8.73
N THR A 939 33.09 26.33 7.82
CA THR A 939 34.19 26.00 6.91
C THR A 939 34.95 27.26 6.49
N ASP A 940 36.27 27.15 6.46
CA ASP A 940 37.16 28.14 5.85
C ASP A 940 37.43 27.83 4.38
N ASN A 941 37.09 26.61 3.95
CA ASN A 941 37.43 26.06 2.65
C ASN A 941 36.17 25.67 1.88
N VAL A 942 35.29 26.64 1.62
CA VAL A 942 34.06 26.46 0.83
C VAL A 942 34.31 25.78 -0.52
N ALA A 943 35.41 26.13 -1.20
CA ALA A 943 35.79 25.52 -2.48
C ALA A 943 36.14 24.03 -2.34
N GLY A 944 36.88 23.66 -1.29
CA GLY A 944 37.19 22.28 -0.96
C GLY A 944 35.96 21.49 -0.51
N LEU A 945 35.08 22.09 0.30
CA LEU A 945 33.80 21.48 0.69
C LEU A 945 32.92 21.21 -0.54
N ARG A 946 32.82 22.17 -1.46
CA ARG A 946 32.10 22.00 -2.74
C ARG A 946 32.73 20.89 -3.61
N ALA A 947 34.05 20.73 -3.58
CA ALA A 947 34.71 19.61 -4.27
C ALA A 947 34.35 18.25 -3.65
N THR A 948 34.28 18.16 -2.32
CA THR A 948 33.81 16.95 -1.61
C THR A 948 32.34 16.65 -1.95
N PHE A 949 31.46 17.67 -1.97
CA PHE A 949 30.04 17.49 -2.32
C PHE A 949 29.81 17.01 -3.76
N LYS A 950 30.72 17.33 -4.69
CA LYS A 950 30.70 16.79 -6.07
C LYS A 950 31.00 15.30 -6.17
N MET A 951 31.45 14.67 -5.09
CA MET A 951 31.66 13.21 -5.03
C MET A 951 30.39 12.44 -4.68
N PHE A 952 29.23 13.11 -4.57
CA PHE A 952 27.93 12.49 -4.38
C PHE A 952 27.04 12.66 -5.62
N ASN A 953 26.14 11.70 -5.85
CA ASN A 953 25.12 11.78 -6.90
C ASN A 953 23.73 11.98 -6.30
N ASN A 954 23.26 13.23 -6.26
CA ASN A 954 21.96 13.59 -5.69
C ASN A 954 20.95 14.11 -6.74
N ASN A 955 21.25 13.97 -8.05
CA ASN A 955 20.53 14.67 -9.13
C ASN A 955 19.65 13.76 -9.99
N ASN A 956 19.42 12.50 -9.61
CA ASN A 956 18.70 11.50 -10.43
C ASN A 956 19.26 11.34 -11.87
N LYS A 957 20.52 11.73 -12.14
CA LYS A 957 21.17 11.55 -13.46
C LYS A 957 21.53 10.07 -13.66
N ALA A 958 21.42 9.58 -14.90
CA ALA A 958 21.75 8.21 -15.27
C ALA A 958 23.15 7.82 -14.75
N GLU A 959 23.24 6.68 -14.05
CA GLU A 959 24.48 6.21 -13.45
C GLU A 959 25.57 6.04 -14.52
N THR A 960 26.72 6.68 -14.32
CA THR A 960 27.95 6.40 -15.09
C THR A 960 28.95 5.74 -14.15
N GLU A 961 29.72 4.77 -14.66
CA GLU A 961 30.76 4.10 -13.88
C GLU A 961 31.97 5.02 -13.67
N PRO A 962 32.52 5.16 -12.45
CA PRO A 962 32.12 4.46 -11.20
C PRO A 962 30.94 5.10 -10.46
N LYS A 963 30.07 4.27 -9.86
CA LYS A 963 28.90 4.71 -9.09
C LYS A 963 29.28 5.58 -7.88
N LEU A 964 28.80 6.82 -7.86
CA LEU A 964 28.99 7.76 -6.74
C LEU A 964 27.96 7.50 -5.62
N PRO A 965 28.34 7.64 -4.34
CA PRO A 965 27.40 7.54 -3.21
C PRO A 965 26.32 8.60 -3.26
N HIS A 966 25.19 8.29 -2.65
CA HIS A 966 24.12 9.27 -2.41
C HIS A 966 24.29 9.89 -1.02
N LEU A 967 24.14 11.20 -0.92
CA LEU A 967 24.20 11.93 0.36
C LEU A 967 22.79 12.24 0.85
N TYR A 968 22.41 11.72 2.01
CA TYR A 968 21.18 12.11 2.70
C TYR A 968 21.52 12.98 3.90
N VAL A 969 20.93 14.17 3.98
CA VAL A 969 21.21 15.13 5.05
C VAL A 969 20.02 15.21 5.99
N VAL A 970 20.25 14.98 7.28
CA VAL A 970 19.29 15.12 8.38
C VAL A 970 19.72 16.34 9.18
N GLY A 971 19.08 17.49 8.96
CA GLY A 971 19.51 18.70 9.66
C GLY A 971 18.43 19.73 9.95
N ILE A 972 18.84 20.76 10.70
CA ILE A 972 17.94 21.81 11.18
C ILE A 972 17.75 22.89 10.10
N GLU A 973 16.58 23.04 9.47
CA GLU A 973 16.40 23.91 8.30
C GLU A 973 16.91 25.35 8.51
N ASN A 974 16.66 25.91 9.70
CA ASN A 974 17.03 27.27 10.11
C ASN A 974 18.35 27.31 10.93
N GLY A 975 19.26 26.37 10.71
CA GLY A 975 20.58 26.26 11.36
C GLY A 975 21.68 27.17 10.78
N PHE A 976 22.88 27.13 11.35
CA PHE A 976 24.01 27.99 10.94
C PHE A 976 24.85 27.32 9.84
N TYR A 977 24.53 27.57 8.57
CA TYR A 977 25.18 26.85 7.47
C TYR A 977 26.18 27.70 6.69
N ILE A 978 27.44 27.24 6.63
CA ILE A 978 28.53 27.79 5.80
C ILE A 978 28.81 29.27 6.11
N ASP A 979 29.29 29.58 7.32
CA ASP A 979 30.01 30.86 7.57
C ASP A 979 31.02 30.72 8.72
N ARG A 980 32.11 31.48 8.61
CA ARG A 980 33.04 31.75 9.71
C ARG A 980 33.16 33.24 10.06
N ASP A 981 32.80 34.23 9.22
CA ASP A 981 33.09 35.65 9.54
C ASP A 981 32.36 36.75 8.70
N SER A 982 31.22 36.50 8.05
CA SER A 982 30.69 37.45 7.04
C SER A 982 29.75 38.57 7.54
N TYR A 983 29.71 38.90 8.83
CA TYR A 983 29.06 40.15 9.28
C TYR A 983 29.82 41.43 8.87
N THR A 984 31.00 41.34 8.22
CA THR A 984 31.81 42.55 7.88
C THR A 984 32.41 42.67 6.47
N SER A 985 32.46 41.65 5.60
CA SER A 985 33.13 41.80 4.30
C SER A 985 32.17 42.13 3.14
N LYS A 986 32.08 43.41 2.79
CA LYS A 986 31.40 43.99 1.61
C LYS A 986 31.96 43.53 0.23
N GLY A 987 32.61 42.37 0.12
CA GLY A 987 33.47 42.01 -1.03
C GLY A 987 33.06 40.81 -1.90
N ILE A 988 32.13 39.95 -1.46
CA ILE A 988 31.76 38.74 -2.24
C ILE A 988 30.59 39.07 -3.20
N PRO A 989 30.75 38.82 -4.53
CA PRO A 989 29.66 38.93 -5.51
C PRO A 989 28.44 38.08 -5.12
N ARG A 990 27.22 38.57 -5.37
CA ARG A 990 25.96 37.91 -4.91
C ARG A 990 25.75 36.50 -5.46
N ASP A 991 26.30 36.22 -6.64
CA ASP A 991 26.31 34.93 -7.31
C ASP A 991 27.33 33.94 -6.72
N GLN A 992 28.14 34.40 -5.77
CA GLN A 992 29.20 33.62 -5.10
C GLN A 992 28.99 33.51 -3.58
N ASP A 993 27.89 34.09 -3.06
CA ASP A 993 27.54 34.10 -1.63
C ASP A 993 26.61 32.91 -1.31
N PRO A 994 27.05 31.90 -0.54
CA PRO A 994 26.26 30.71 -0.22
C PRO A 994 25.05 31.01 0.69
N ASN A 995 24.99 32.21 1.30
CA ASN A 995 23.93 32.64 2.22
C ASN A 995 22.93 33.63 1.59
N TYR A 996 23.06 33.94 0.29
CA TYR A 996 22.22 34.94 -0.36
C TYR A 996 20.83 34.42 -0.77
N ASN A 997 19.78 35.05 -0.23
CA ASN A 997 18.39 34.75 -0.58
C ASN A 997 17.78 35.81 -1.55
N PRO A 998 17.60 35.50 -2.85
CA PRO A 998 17.08 36.46 -3.83
C PRO A 998 15.59 36.80 -3.65
N SER A 999 14.84 36.03 -2.85
CA SER A 999 13.40 36.19 -2.64
C SER A 999 13.04 37.31 -1.64
N LEU A 1000 14.01 37.84 -0.89
CA LEU A 1000 13.80 38.80 0.21
C LEU A 1000 14.05 40.28 -0.20
N ALA A 1001 13.72 40.66 -1.43
CA ALA A 1001 13.92 42.04 -1.93
C ALA A 1001 13.12 43.09 -1.12
N PRO A 1002 13.68 44.30 -0.83
CA PRO A 1002 14.60 45.02 -1.72
C PRO A 1002 16.10 45.03 -1.33
N LYS A 1003 16.90 45.44 -2.32
CA LYS A 1003 18.37 45.25 -2.50
C LYS A 1003 19.33 45.65 -1.38
N ASP A 1004 18.88 46.33 -0.32
CA ASP A 1004 19.75 46.84 0.76
C ASP A 1004 19.43 46.24 2.15
N ASN A 1005 18.57 45.23 2.21
CA ASN A 1005 18.23 44.59 3.47
C ASN A 1005 19.33 43.60 3.90
N LEU A 1006 20.00 43.89 5.01
CA LEU A 1006 21.00 43.01 5.64
C LEU A 1006 20.43 41.60 5.88
N ALA A 1007 19.11 41.49 6.09
CA ALA A 1007 18.38 40.24 6.28
C ALA A 1007 18.55 39.22 5.14
N ALA A 1008 18.79 39.66 3.89
CA ALA A 1008 18.96 38.78 2.74
C ALA A 1008 20.32 38.04 2.72
N ARG A 1009 21.23 38.38 3.64
CA ARG A 1009 22.56 37.75 3.84
C ARG A 1009 22.72 37.09 5.21
N THR A 1010 21.70 37.14 6.09
CA THR A 1010 21.83 36.74 7.51
C THR A 1010 20.89 35.62 7.94
N THR A 1011 20.18 34.96 7.02
CA THR A 1011 19.31 33.82 7.37
C THR A 1011 19.77 32.58 6.60
N PRO A 1012 20.75 31.82 7.12
CA PRO A 1012 21.18 30.56 6.52
C PRO A 1012 20.03 29.55 6.52
N PHE A 1013 19.80 28.90 5.37
CA PHE A 1013 18.81 27.84 5.19
C PHE A 1013 19.52 26.60 4.67
N LEU A 1014 19.33 25.45 5.32
CA LEU A 1014 19.97 24.19 4.92
C LEU A 1014 19.72 23.87 3.43
N THR A 1015 18.49 24.07 2.98
CA THR A 1015 18.11 23.93 1.56
C THR A 1015 19.07 24.69 0.63
N LYS A 1016 19.38 25.95 0.96
CA LYS A 1016 20.13 26.86 0.08
C LYS A 1016 21.61 26.54 0.07
N SER A 1017 22.16 26.17 1.22
CA SER A 1017 23.54 25.71 1.33
C SER A 1017 23.76 24.43 0.52
N LEU A 1018 22.81 23.48 0.58
CA LEU A 1018 22.86 22.27 -0.22
C LEU A 1018 22.71 22.56 -1.74
N GLN A 1019 21.88 23.54 -2.15
CA GLN A 1019 21.76 24.02 -3.55
C GLN A 1019 23.11 24.44 -4.10
N TYR A 1020 23.81 25.26 -3.32
CA TYR A 1020 25.10 25.80 -3.70
C TYR A 1020 26.21 24.74 -3.75
N LEU A 1021 26.28 23.86 -2.73
CA LEU A 1021 27.34 22.86 -2.63
C LEU A 1021 27.21 21.73 -3.66
N LEU A 1022 25.99 21.31 -3.99
CA LEU A 1022 25.73 20.23 -4.97
C LEU A 1022 25.65 20.72 -6.42
N ASP A 1023 25.74 22.03 -6.66
CA ASP A 1023 25.71 22.64 -8.01
C ASP A 1023 24.37 22.36 -8.74
N LEU A 1024 23.24 22.46 -8.03
CA LEU A 1024 21.89 22.09 -8.53
C LEU A 1024 21.10 23.30 -9.00
N THR A 1025 20.35 23.14 -10.08
CA THR A 1025 19.32 24.12 -10.45
C THR A 1025 18.09 24.00 -9.53
N PRO A 1026 17.27 25.05 -9.37
CA PRO A 1026 16.04 24.99 -8.57
C PRO A 1026 15.04 23.91 -9.02
N THR A 1027 15.15 23.43 -10.25
CA THR A 1027 14.31 22.37 -10.85
C THR A 1027 14.87 20.96 -10.68
N GLU A 1028 16.15 20.81 -10.34
CA GLU A 1028 16.83 19.52 -10.09
C GLU A 1028 16.91 19.21 -8.58
N TRP A 1029 16.03 19.82 -7.78
CA TRP A 1029 16.20 19.97 -6.34
C TRP A 1029 15.60 18.83 -5.51
N PRO A 1030 16.32 18.32 -4.47
CA PRO A 1030 15.76 17.34 -3.55
C PRO A 1030 14.63 17.90 -2.68
N LEU A 1031 13.52 17.16 -2.59
CA LEU A 1031 12.39 17.52 -1.73
C LEU A 1031 12.75 17.30 -0.26
N SER A 1032 12.37 18.24 0.62
CA SER A 1032 12.39 17.99 2.06
C SER A 1032 11.28 17.00 2.38
N ASP A 1033 11.64 15.74 2.59
CA ASP A 1033 10.70 14.67 2.89
C ASP A 1033 11.34 13.66 3.85
N ILE A 1034 10.95 13.75 5.11
CA ILE A 1034 11.40 12.83 6.16
C ILE A 1034 10.67 11.48 6.10
N ASN A 1035 9.52 11.42 5.43
CA ASN A 1035 8.74 10.19 5.34
C ASN A 1035 9.18 9.29 4.18
N GLN A 1036 10.04 9.79 3.30
CA GLN A 1036 10.59 9.08 2.15
C GLN A 1036 12.09 9.33 2.00
N PHE A 1037 12.93 8.42 2.51
CA PHE A 1037 14.38 8.48 2.32
C PHE A 1037 14.75 7.99 0.91
N THR A 1038 14.40 8.75 -0.13
CA THR A 1038 14.62 8.36 -1.53
C THR A 1038 15.74 9.18 -2.17
N VAL A 1039 16.24 8.72 -3.33
CA VAL A 1039 17.25 9.45 -4.11
C VAL A 1039 16.72 10.84 -4.46
N GLY A 1040 17.46 11.88 -4.10
CA GLY A 1040 17.02 13.26 -4.29
C GLY A 1040 16.01 13.72 -3.22
N THR A 1041 16.19 13.32 -1.97
CA THR A 1041 15.48 13.92 -0.83
C THR A 1041 16.47 14.24 0.29
N TYR A 1042 16.10 15.15 1.19
CA TYR A 1042 16.82 15.42 2.44
C TYR A 1042 15.79 15.72 3.53
N TYR A 1043 16.26 15.87 4.77
CA TYR A 1043 15.45 16.34 5.89
C TYR A 1043 15.94 17.68 6.40
N GLY A 1044 15.07 18.68 6.29
CA GLY A 1044 15.24 20.00 6.89
C GLY A 1044 14.02 20.38 7.70
N HIS A 1045 14.17 20.54 9.02
CA HIS A 1045 13.10 20.96 9.94
C HIS A 1045 13.64 21.81 11.09
N ASP A 1046 12.78 22.39 11.94
CA ASP A 1046 13.23 23.28 13.03
C ASP A 1046 14.02 22.56 14.16
N ASN A 1047 13.94 21.24 14.29
CA ASN A 1047 14.60 20.43 15.32
C ASN A 1047 14.58 18.93 14.94
N PHE A 1048 15.10 18.03 15.79
CA PHE A 1048 15.06 16.58 15.56
C PHE A 1048 13.88 15.87 16.27
N GLU A 1049 12.76 16.54 16.56
CA GLU A 1049 11.61 15.93 17.24
C GLU A 1049 10.99 14.75 16.50
N LEU A 1050 10.99 14.79 15.17
CA LEU A 1050 10.48 13.69 14.34
C LEU A 1050 11.29 12.39 14.52
N LEU A 1051 12.59 12.49 14.84
CA LEU A 1051 13.41 11.35 15.21
C LEU A 1051 12.99 10.73 16.56
N ALA A 1052 12.15 11.40 17.36
CA ALA A 1052 11.61 10.88 18.62
C ALA A 1052 10.18 10.32 18.47
N SER A 1053 9.59 10.39 17.27
CA SER A 1053 8.21 9.95 17.04
C SER A 1053 8.00 8.45 17.21
N ASP A 1054 9.02 7.65 16.84
CA ASP A 1054 9.06 6.19 17.01
C ASP A 1054 10.51 5.73 17.22
N GLU A 1055 10.75 4.66 17.98
CA GLU A 1055 12.06 4.13 18.31
C GLU A 1055 12.83 3.58 17.11
N THR A 1056 12.13 3.05 16.10
CA THR A 1056 12.72 2.56 14.84
C THR A 1056 12.52 3.53 13.68
N TYR A 1057 11.98 4.73 13.93
CA TYR A 1057 11.60 5.71 12.89
C TYR A 1057 12.66 5.87 11.81
N PHE A 1058 13.89 6.17 12.21
CA PHE A 1058 15.00 6.43 11.29
C PHE A 1058 15.34 5.21 10.44
N SER A 1059 15.32 4.02 11.04
CA SER A 1059 15.68 2.77 10.37
C SER A 1059 14.57 2.25 9.45
N ASP A 1060 13.31 2.36 9.88
CA ASP A 1060 12.13 2.00 9.06
C ASP A 1060 12.05 2.87 7.82
N LYS A 1061 12.31 4.18 7.97
CA LYS A 1061 12.27 5.10 6.85
C LYS A 1061 13.41 4.91 5.86
N LEU A 1062 14.59 4.49 6.32
CA LEU A 1062 15.68 4.06 5.45
C LEU A 1062 15.34 2.76 4.70
N ALA A 1063 14.61 1.82 5.32
CA ALA A 1063 14.14 0.60 4.67
C ALA A 1063 13.03 0.88 3.65
N ASP A 1064 12.04 1.72 3.99
CA ASP A 1064 10.98 2.21 3.09
C ASP A 1064 11.57 2.89 1.84
N GLY A 1065 12.61 3.70 2.05
CA GLY A 1065 13.35 4.40 1.00
C GLY A 1065 14.26 3.50 0.15
N LYS A 1066 14.35 2.20 0.46
CA LYS A 1066 15.27 1.22 -0.16
C LYS A 1066 16.75 1.62 -0.05
N VAL A 1067 17.10 2.44 0.94
CA VAL A 1067 18.49 2.84 1.26
C VAL A 1067 19.24 1.68 1.90
N VAL A 1068 18.50 0.88 2.67
CA VAL A 1068 18.98 -0.33 3.32
C VAL A 1068 18.04 -1.49 3.02
N CYS A 1069 18.52 -2.71 3.17
CA CYS A 1069 17.70 -3.89 2.91
C CYS A 1069 16.96 -4.34 4.15
N GLY A 1070 16.07 -5.32 3.94
CA GLY A 1070 15.07 -5.69 4.93
C GLY A 1070 13.79 -4.90 4.71
N THR A 1071 12.74 -5.32 5.39
CA THR A 1071 11.52 -4.51 5.52
C THR A 1071 11.69 -3.57 6.70
N ALA A 1072 10.89 -2.49 6.74
CA ALA A 1072 10.64 -1.79 7.99
C ALA A 1072 10.33 -2.82 9.09
N ALA A 1073 10.76 -2.53 10.32
CA ALA A 1073 10.47 -3.39 11.45
C ALA A 1073 8.97 -3.69 11.43
N ILE A 1074 8.59 -4.97 11.44
CA ILE A 1074 7.21 -5.32 11.72
C ILE A 1074 6.95 -4.67 13.08
N LYS A 1075 6.09 -3.66 13.10
CA LYS A 1075 5.56 -3.07 14.32
C LYS A 1075 4.59 -4.07 14.93
N ASP A 1076 5.08 -5.28 15.20
CA ASP A 1076 4.53 -6.12 16.24
C ASP A 1076 4.73 -5.26 17.47
N PHE A 1077 3.64 -4.66 17.92
CA PHE A 1077 3.61 -3.52 18.84
C PHE A 1077 4.08 -3.90 20.26
N CYS A 1078 4.89 -4.96 20.42
CA CYS A 1078 5.31 -5.50 21.69
C CYS A 1078 6.59 -6.38 21.70
N ASP A 1079 7.68 -6.04 20.99
CA ASP A 1079 8.99 -6.64 21.38
C ASP A 1079 9.43 -6.16 22.79
N ASP A 1080 8.93 -5.00 23.25
CA ASP A 1080 9.23 -4.43 24.58
C ASP A 1080 8.10 -4.49 25.62
N CYS A 1081 6.83 -4.78 25.25
CA CYS A 1081 5.80 -5.03 26.28
C CYS A 1081 5.90 -6.44 26.92
N PHE A 1082 6.93 -7.17 26.48
CA PHE A 1082 7.26 -8.58 26.68
C PHE A 1082 7.62 -9.09 28.06
N SER A 1083 7.83 -8.19 29.01
CA SER A 1083 8.69 -8.49 30.15
C SER A 1083 7.93 -8.63 31.46
N PHE A 1084 6.82 -9.39 31.50
CA PHE A 1084 6.51 -10.04 32.78
C PHE A 1084 7.46 -11.22 32.94
N LYS A 1085 8.61 -10.98 33.59
CA LYS A 1085 9.54 -12.02 34.03
C LYS A 1085 9.11 -12.47 35.43
N PRO A 1086 8.30 -13.53 35.58
CA PRO A 1086 7.99 -14.04 36.90
C PRO A 1086 9.29 -14.43 37.59
N GLU A 1087 9.52 -13.95 38.81
CA GLU A 1087 10.69 -14.36 39.56
C GLU A 1087 10.46 -15.76 40.15
N PRO A 1088 11.21 -16.80 39.71
CA PRO A 1088 10.97 -18.16 40.16
C PRO A 1088 11.12 -18.26 41.67
N GLY A 1089 10.15 -18.87 42.34
CA GLY A 1089 10.13 -19.03 43.79
C GLY A 1089 9.62 -17.81 44.58
N LYS A 1090 9.25 -16.69 43.96
CA LYS A 1090 8.60 -15.56 44.65
C LYS A 1090 7.08 -15.74 44.77
N GLU A 1091 6.50 -15.14 45.82
CA GLU A 1091 5.06 -15.10 46.05
C GLU A 1091 4.42 -13.89 45.36
N TYR A 1092 3.29 -14.14 44.70
CA TYR A 1092 2.48 -13.17 43.99
C TYR A 1092 1.04 -13.24 44.49
N ILE A 1093 0.29 -12.18 44.23
CA ILE A 1093 -1.15 -12.13 44.43
C ILE A 1093 -1.84 -11.76 43.12
N LEU A 1094 -2.87 -12.53 42.79
CA LEU A 1094 -3.86 -12.26 41.75
C LEU A 1094 -5.08 -11.61 42.40
N SER A 1095 -5.60 -10.54 41.81
CA SER A 1095 -6.94 -10.00 42.10
C SER A 1095 -7.69 -9.73 40.81
N ALA A 1096 -8.99 -10.05 40.74
CA ALA A 1096 -9.87 -9.74 39.61
C ALA A 1096 -11.33 -9.62 40.06
N TRP A 1097 -12.21 -9.24 39.15
CA TRP A 1097 -13.67 -9.29 39.28
C TRP A 1097 -14.26 -10.15 38.17
N VAL A 1098 -15.35 -10.87 38.45
CA VAL A 1098 -16.04 -11.69 37.45
C VAL A 1098 -17.55 -11.56 37.55
N LYS A 1099 -18.25 -11.74 36.43
CA LYS A 1099 -19.71 -11.67 36.36
C LYS A 1099 -20.26 -12.62 35.31
N GLU A 1100 -21.27 -13.41 35.67
CA GLU A 1100 -22.06 -14.20 34.72
C GLU A 1100 -23.29 -13.38 34.26
N GLU A 1101 -23.56 -13.34 32.95
CA GLU A 1101 -24.70 -12.62 32.38
C GLU A 1101 -26.01 -13.39 32.57
N SER A 1102 -26.66 -13.15 33.70
CA SER A 1102 -27.89 -13.82 34.11
C SER A 1102 -28.98 -12.80 34.47
N PHE A 1103 -30.25 -13.12 34.13
CA PHE A 1103 -31.43 -12.32 34.52
C PHE A 1103 -31.70 -12.30 36.03
N ILE A 1104 -31.05 -13.20 36.79
CA ILE A 1104 -31.16 -13.31 38.25
C ILE A 1104 -29.78 -13.05 38.86
N GLN A 1105 -29.71 -12.19 39.88
CA GLN A 1105 -28.48 -11.94 40.61
C GLN A 1105 -28.09 -13.18 41.42
N VAL A 1106 -27.15 -13.97 40.90
CA VAL A 1106 -26.68 -15.22 41.51
C VAL A 1106 -25.75 -14.89 42.67
N LYS A 1107 -25.88 -15.60 43.80
CA LYS A 1107 -25.07 -15.34 45.00
C LYS A 1107 -23.63 -15.86 44.94
N ASN A 1108 -23.31 -16.72 43.97
CA ASN A 1108 -21.97 -17.24 43.69
C ASN A 1108 -21.89 -17.61 42.21
N TYR A 1109 -20.81 -17.20 41.53
CA TYR A 1109 -20.50 -17.56 40.13
C TYR A 1109 -19.49 -18.71 40.12
N GLU A 1110 -19.92 -19.92 39.73
CA GLU A 1110 -19.08 -21.13 39.80
C GLU A 1110 -18.42 -21.51 38.46
N ASN A 1111 -18.88 -20.91 37.35
CA ASN A 1111 -18.42 -21.17 35.99
C ASN A 1111 -17.16 -20.40 35.55
N PRO A 1112 -16.92 -19.13 35.97
CA PRO A 1112 -15.68 -18.42 35.63
C PRO A 1112 -14.46 -19.07 36.29
N ILE A 1113 -13.47 -19.42 35.48
CA ILE A 1113 -12.17 -19.91 35.92
C ILE A 1113 -11.05 -19.04 35.34
N ILE A 1114 -10.14 -18.57 36.19
CA ILE A 1114 -8.85 -17.99 35.78
C ILE A 1114 -7.77 -19.04 36.01
N LYS A 1115 -7.10 -19.47 34.95
CA LYS A 1115 -6.05 -20.49 35.01
C LYS A 1115 -4.71 -19.90 34.62
N ILE A 1116 -3.73 -20.01 35.51
CA ILE A 1116 -2.37 -19.53 35.30
C ILE A 1116 -1.50 -20.71 34.87
N VAL A 1117 -0.82 -20.61 33.73
CA VAL A 1117 0.02 -21.70 33.19
C VAL A 1117 1.48 -21.27 33.19
N PHE A 1118 2.38 -22.16 33.61
CA PHE A 1118 3.81 -21.89 33.76
C PHE A 1118 4.64 -22.69 32.73
N TYR A 1119 5.61 -22.03 32.10
CA TYR A 1119 6.45 -22.60 31.02
C TYR A 1119 7.94 -22.48 31.34
N ASN A 1120 8.75 -23.44 30.86
CA ASN A 1120 10.22 -23.45 31.00
C ASN A 1120 10.93 -22.97 29.73
N ASN A 1121 10.21 -22.40 28.77
CA ASN A 1121 10.75 -21.91 27.50
C ASN A 1121 10.00 -20.63 27.07
N LYS A 1122 10.74 -19.64 26.54
CA LYS A 1122 10.20 -18.33 26.14
C LYS A 1122 9.40 -18.38 24.83
N GLU A 1123 9.66 -19.37 23.95
CA GLU A 1123 9.11 -19.43 22.59
C GLU A 1123 7.93 -20.41 22.41
N ALA A 1124 7.38 -21.01 23.48
CA ALA A 1124 6.54 -22.20 23.39
C ALA A 1124 5.16 -22.08 24.05
N LEU A 1125 4.45 -20.98 23.81
CA LEU A 1125 3.20 -20.67 24.53
C LEU A 1125 2.01 -21.55 24.12
N ASP A 1126 2.03 -22.13 22.92
CA ASP A 1126 0.93 -22.93 22.37
C ASP A 1126 1.22 -24.45 22.29
N ILE A 1127 2.30 -24.94 22.90
CA ILE A 1127 2.65 -26.37 22.88
C ILE A 1127 2.35 -27.00 24.25
N PRO A 1128 1.28 -27.82 24.40
CA PRO A 1128 0.92 -28.45 25.67
C PRO A 1128 2.05 -29.28 26.32
N ALA A 1129 2.98 -29.80 25.52
CA ALA A 1129 4.11 -30.62 25.98
C ALA A 1129 5.22 -29.84 26.74
N GLN A 1130 5.22 -28.49 26.70
CA GLN A 1130 6.21 -27.65 27.39
C GLN A 1130 5.63 -26.89 28.62
N ARG A 1131 4.39 -27.21 29.00
CA ARG A 1131 3.75 -26.71 30.24
C ARG A 1131 4.37 -27.44 31.44
N ILE A 1132 4.91 -26.70 32.40
CA ILE A 1132 5.49 -27.29 33.61
C ILE A 1132 4.41 -27.52 34.68
N ASP A 1133 3.53 -26.54 34.87
CA ASP A 1133 2.51 -26.54 35.92
C ASP A 1133 1.36 -25.58 35.55
N SER A 1134 0.22 -25.70 36.22
CA SER A 1134 -0.89 -24.74 36.09
C SER A 1134 -1.68 -24.58 37.40
N LEU A 1135 -2.17 -23.37 37.65
CA LEU A 1135 -2.98 -23.03 38.81
C LEU A 1135 -4.37 -22.55 38.38
N VAL A 1136 -5.40 -23.24 38.86
CA VAL A 1136 -6.80 -22.89 38.63
C VAL A 1136 -7.32 -22.02 39.79
N VAL A 1137 -7.93 -20.88 39.46
CA VAL A 1137 -8.51 -19.93 40.40
C VAL A 1137 -9.98 -19.69 40.08
N LYS A 1138 -10.85 -19.86 41.08
CA LYS A 1138 -12.29 -19.62 40.99
C LYS A 1138 -12.68 -18.36 41.77
N ALA A 1139 -13.84 -17.78 41.44
CA ALA A 1139 -14.44 -16.71 42.21
C ALA A 1139 -14.68 -17.14 43.67
N ASN A 1140 -14.31 -16.28 44.62
CA ASN A 1140 -14.28 -16.66 46.04
C ASN A 1140 -14.53 -15.50 47.02
N GLY A 1141 -14.71 -14.27 46.55
CA GLY A 1141 -14.97 -13.10 47.40
C GLY A 1141 -16.41 -12.61 47.34
N ASP A 1142 -16.64 -11.42 47.92
CA ASP A 1142 -17.94 -10.77 47.96
C ASP A 1142 -18.43 -10.36 46.57
N ILE A 1143 -19.76 -10.27 46.42
CA ILE A 1143 -20.41 -9.74 45.23
C ILE A 1143 -20.78 -8.27 45.46
N ILE A 1144 -20.28 -7.38 44.62
CA ILE A 1144 -20.56 -5.94 44.64
C ILE A 1144 -21.08 -5.55 43.26
N ASP A 1145 -22.28 -4.93 43.20
CA ASP A 1145 -22.95 -4.53 41.95
C ASP A 1145 -23.02 -5.60 40.85
N GLY A 1146 -23.16 -6.86 41.28
CA GLY A 1146 -23.24 -8.03 40.39
C GLY A 1146 -21.90 -8.56 39.90
N TRP A 1147 -20.77 -8.09 40.44
CA TRP A 1147 -19.43 -8.62 40.18
C TRP A 1147 -18.89 -9.34 41.41
N GLN A 1148 -18.41 -10.57 41.27
CA GLN A 1148 -17.77 -11.33 42.34
C GLN A 1148 -16.25 -11.16 42.30
N ARG A 1149 -15.65 -10.91 43.46
CA ARG A 1149 -14.20 -10.77 43.57
C ARG A 1149 -13.48 -12.12 43.45
N VAL A 1150 -12.35 -12.13 42.77
CA VAL A 1150 -11.38 -13.23 42.72
C VAL A 1150 -10.09 -12.76 43.38
N VAL A 1151 -9.63 -13.46 44.42
CA VAL A 1151 -8.30 -13.19 45.01
C VAL A 1151 -7.56 -14.49 45.27
N LYS A 1152 -6.31 -14.58 44.82
CA LYS A 1152 -5.46 -15.74 45.05
C LYS A 1152 -4.00 -15.35 45.25
N LYS A 1153 -3.41 -15.78 46.37
CA LYS A 1153 -1.96 -15.80 46.54
C LYS A 1153 -1.38 -17.09 45.98
N PHE A 1154 -0.27 -16.99 45.26
CA PHE A 1154 0.41 -18.13 44.65
C PHE A 1154 1.92 -17.90 44.55
N LYS A 1155 2.67 -18.99 44.40
CA LYS A 1155 4.12 -18.97 44.27
C LYS A 1155 4.50 -19.42 42.86
N ILE A 1156 5.45 -18.72 42.24
CA ILE A 1156 5.96 -19.10 40.92
C ILE A 1156 6.82 -20.36 41.06
N PRO A 1157 6.58 -21.44 40.28
CA PRO A 1157 7.46 -22.61 40.25
C PRO A 1157 8.90 -22.27 39.87
N THR A 1158 9.88 -23.01 40.41
CA THR A 1158 11.30 -22.65 40.30
C THR A 1158 11.89 -22.79 38.89
N ALA A 1159 11.24 -23.55 38.01
CA ALA A 1159 11.67 -23.76 36.62
C ALA A 1159 10.97 -22.84 35.61
N THR A 1160 10.15 -21.90 36.07
CA THR A 1160 9.37 -21.00 35.21
C THR A 1160 10.26 -19.94 34.55
N ILE A 1161 10.19 -19.85 33.22
CA ILE A 1161 10.79 -18.78 32.42
C ILE A 1161 9.73 -17.75 32.01
N THR A 1162 8.51 -18.20 31.72
CA THR A 1162 7.35 -17.34 31.40
C THR A 1162 6.04 -17.95 31.90
N MET A 1163 4.96 -17.15 31.95
CA MET A 1163 3.62 -17.61 32.34
C MET A 1163 2.50 -17.02 31.47
N ALA A 1164 1.38 -17.74 31.35
CA ALA A 1164 0.18 -17.33 30.62
C ALA A 1164 -1.08 -17.36 31.51
N ILE A 1165 -2.15 -16.65 31.11
CA ILE A 1165 -3.47 -16.67 31.76
C ILE A 1165 -4.52 -17.16 30.76
N GLU A 1166 -5.17 -18.27 31.08
CA GLU A 1166 -6.31 -18.83 30.37
C GLU A 1166 -7.59 -18.44 31.13
N LEU A 1167 -8.55 -17.80 30.45
CA LEU A 1167 -9.87 -17.46 31.01
C LEU A 1167 -10.91 -18.43 30.48
N GLU A 1168 -11.34 -19.35 31.35
CA GLU A 1168 -12.23 -20.44 30.99
C GLU A 1168 -13.66 -20.15 31.50
N ASN A 1169 -14.64 -20.43 30.65
CA ASN A 1169 -16.05 -20.49 31.05
C ASN A 1169 -16.51 -21.94 30.98
N MET A 1170 -16.83 -22.51 32.13
CA MET A 1170 -17.24 -23.91 32.25
C MET A 1170 -18.70 -24.16 31.87
N SER A 1171 -19.46 -23.13 31.48
CA SER A 1171 -20.87 -23.22 31.06
C SER A 1171 -21.06 -22.75 29.61
N PRO A 1172 -21.48 -23.62 28.67
CA PRO A 1172 -21.61 -23.25 27.26
C PRO A 1172 -22.79 -22.31 26.95
N SER A 1173 -23.65 -21.98 27.91
CA SER A 1173 -24.91 -21.25 27.70
C SER A 1173 -25.04 -19.93 28.47
N ILE A 1174 -24.03 -19.52 29.24
CA ILE A 1174 -24.04 -18.28 30.03
C ILE A 1174 -22.76 -17.49 29.73
N PRO A 1175 -22.84 -16.27 29.15
CA PRO A 1175 -21.68 -15.41 28.95
C PRO A 1175 -21.03 -15.02 30.29
N VAL A 1176 -19.70 -15.03 30.32
CA VAL A 1176 -18.89 -14.66 31.49
C VAL A 1176 -18.00 -13.48 31.14
N TYR A 1177 -17.96 -12.50 32.04
CA TYR A 1177 -17.08 -11.33 31.98
C TYR A 1177 -16.04 -11.40 33.09
N PHE A 1178 -14.79 -11.11 32.75
CA PHE A 1178 -13.69 -10.90 33.69
C PHE A 1178 -13.23 -9.46 33.60
N ASP A 1179 -13.01 -8.82 34.75
CA ASP A 1179 -12.60 -7.44 34.84
C ASP A 1179 -11.48 -7.26 35.88
N ASP A 1180 -10.71 -6.19 35.72
CA ASP A 1180 -9.71 -5.71 36.66
C ASP A 1180 -8.67 -6.77 37.13
N ILE A 1181 -8.23 -7.65 36.21
CA ILE A 1181 -7.26 -8.71 36.51
C ILE A 1181 -5.89 -8.10 36.77
N ARG A 1182 -5.33 -8.30 37.97
CA ARG A 1182 -4.05 -7.77 38.43
C ARG A 1182 -3.19 -8.86 39.04
N ILE A 1183 -1.90 -8.91 38.67
CA ILE A 1183 -0.89 -9.80 39.28
C ILE A 1183 0.30 -8.97 39.72
N HIS A 1184 0.70 -9.09 40.98
CA HIS A 1184 1.88 -8.39 41.51
C HIS A 1184 2.56 -9.18 42.64
N PRO A 1185 3.88 -8.98 42.87
CA PRO A 1185 4.58 -9.65 43.95
C PRO A 1185 4.04 -9.22 45.32
N LEU A 1186 3.97 -10.16 46.27
CA LEU A 1186 3.40 -9.93 47.59
C LEU A 1186 4.21 -8.90 48.42
N GLN A 1187 5.51 -8.79 48.14
CA GLN A 1187 6.45 -7.88 48.83
C GLN A 1187 6.86 -6.65 47.99
N GLY A 1188 6.09 -6.27 46.96
CA GLY A 1188 6.33 -5.07 46.15
C GLY A 1188 5.45 -3.88 46.59
N SER A 1189 6.00 -2.66 46.60
CA SER A 1189 5.22 -1.44 46.89
C SER A 1189 4.49 -0.93 45.64
N VAL A 1190 3.17 -0.75 45.74
CA VAL A 1190 2.35 -0.02 44.75
C VAL A 1190 2.54 1.50 44.99
N LYS A 1191 2.84 2.29 43.95
CA LYS A 1191 2.79 3.76 44.03
C LYS A 1191 2.10 4.32 42.78
N SER A 1192 1.07 5.13 42.98
CA SER A 1192 0.33 5.84 41.92
C SER A 1192 0.73 7.33 41.91
N PHE A 1193 0.71 8.02 40.77
CA PHE A 1193 1.07 9.46 40.67
C PHE A 1193 -0.02 10.29 39.98
N VAL A 1194 -0.41 11.44 40.56
CA VAL A 1194 -1.40 12.40 40.01
C VAL A 1194 -0.69 13.53 39.26
N TYR A 1195 -1.27 13.95 38.13
CA TYR A 1195 -0.83 15.09 37.33
C TYR A 1195 -1.72 16.31 37.61
N ASP A 1196 -1.13 17.42 38.04
CA ASP A 1196 -1.82 18.71 38.23
C ASP A 1196 -1.81 19.52 36.92
N PRO A 1197 -2.95 19.75 36.26
CA PRO A 1197 -3.01 20.45 34.98
C PRO A 1197 -2.78 21.96 35.08
N VAL A 1198 -2.72 22.54 36.28
CA VAL A 1198 -2.45 23.98 36.47
C VAL A 1198 -0.95 24.23 36.65
N THR A 1199 -0.23 23.33 37.32
CA THR A 1199 1.19 23.53 37.68
C THR A 1199 2.17 22.63 36.93
N PHE A 1200 1.70 21.66 36.15
CA PHE A 1200 2.52 20.69 35.40
C PHE A 1200 3.50 19.90 36.30
N LYS A 1201 3.18 19.67 37.59
CA LYS A 1201 4.00 18.87 38.53
C LYS A 1201 3.27 17.60 38.98
N LEU A 1202 4.05 16.55 39.22
CA LEU A 1202 3.62 15.27 39.79
C LEU A 1202 3.45 15.37 41.31
N MET A 1203 2.27 15.05 41.84
CA MET A 1203 2.00 14.96 43.29
C MET A 1203 1.53 13.55 43.70
N SER A 1204 1.82 13.16 44.95
CA SER A 1204 1.49 11.83 45.52
C SER A 1204 0.15 11.81 46.30
N GLU A 1205 -0.70 10.85 45.94
CA GLU A 1205 -1.89 10.21 46.55
C GLU A 1205 -2.75 10.92 47.62
N LEU A 1206 -4.07 10.98 47.37
CA LEU A 1206 -5.10 10.10 47.98
C LEU A 1206 -6.44 10.15 47.20
N ASP A 1207 -6.86 8.97 46.75
CA ASP A 1207 -8.21 8.42 46.47
C ASP A 1207 -9.24 9.06 45.49
N GLU A 1208 -9.94 8.11 44.82
CA GLU A 1208 -11.20 8.10 44.07
C GLU A 1208 -11.42 9.14 42.94
N ASN A 1209 -11.17 8.66 41.70
CA ASN A 1209 -11.86 9.04 40.44
C ASN A 1209 -11.17 9.94 39.40
N ASN A 1210 -9.86 9.87 39.10
CA ASN A 1210 -9.37 10.59 37.89
C ASN A 1210 -8.06 10.07 37.26
N TYR A 1211 -8.14 9.41 36.09
CA TYR A 1211 -7.13 9.43 35.00
C TYR A 1211 -7.75 9.15 33.63
N SER A 1212 -7.09 9.66 32.59
CA SER A 1212 -7.38 9.52 31.15
C SER A 1212 -7.18 8.09 30.63
N THR A 1213 -8.17 7.62 29.86
CA THR A 1213 -8.25 6.30 29.20
C THR A 1213 -8.06 6.45 27.69
N PHE A 1214 -7.20 5.64 27.08
CA PHE A 1214 -7.21 5.44 25.63
C PHE A 1214 -8.04 4.19 25.31
N TYR A 1215 -8.98 4.34 24.38
CA TYR A 1215 -9.90 3.28 23.97
C TYR A 1215 -9.39 2.63 22.68
N GLU A 1216 -9.39 1.30 22.64
CA GLU A 1216 -9.14 0.55 21.41
C GLU A 1216 -10.37 -0.33 21.13
N TYR A 1217 -10.94 -0.14 19.95
CA TYR A 1217 -12.10 -0.88 19.44
C TYR A 1217 -11.64 -1.78 18.30
N ASP A 1218 -12.19 -2.98 18.21
CA ASP A 1218 -12.01 -3.78 16.99
C ASP A 1218 -12.85 -3.24 15.82
N ASN A 1219 -12.68 -3.87 14.66
CA ASN A 1219 -13.37 -3.55 13.41
C ASN A 1219 -14.90 -3.75 13.49
N GLU A 1220 -15.45 -4.28 14.59
CA GLU A 1220 -16.88 -4.45 14.82
C GLU A 1220 -17.42 -3.48 15.90
N GLY A 1221 -16.57 -2.60 16.43
CA GLY A 1221 -16.93 -1.61 17.45
C GLY A 1221 -17.04 -2.18 18.87
N GLY A 1222 -16.52 -3.38 19.12
CA GLY A 1222 -16.36 -3.94 20.46
C GLY A 1222 -15.12 -3.36 21.15
N LEU A 1223 -15.22 -2.98 22.43
CA LEU A 1223 -14.09 -2.55 23.24
C LEU A 1223 -13.16 -3.76 23.50
N VAL A 1224 -11.90 -3.71 23.04
CA VAL A 1224 -10.99 -4.87 23.12
C VAL A 1224 -9.98 -4.80 24.27
N ARG A 1225 -9.47 -3.62 24.66
CA ARG A 1225 -8.50 -3.49 25.78
C ARG A 1225 -8.36 -2.07 26.33
N VAL A 1226 -7.95 -1.99 27.60
CA VAL A 1226 -7.45 -0.77 28.27
C VAL A 1226 -6.00 -1.03 28.74
N LYS A 1227 -5.04 -0.12 28.46
CA LYS A 1227 -3.64 -0.24 28.94
C LYS A 1227 -3.26 0.93 29.86
N LYS A 1228 -2.73 0.62 31.04
CA LYS A 1228 -2.08 1.54 31.99
C LYS A 1228 -0.80 0.88 32.51
N GLU A 1229 0.36 1.53 32.33
CA GLU A 1229 1.62 1.08 32.90
C GLU A 1229 2.17 2.12 33.88
N THR A 1230 2.69 1.68 35.02
CA THR A 1230 3.48 2.52 35.93
C THR A 1230 4.83 1.84 36.20
N ALA A 1231 5.85 2.64 36.53
CA ALA A 1231 7.27 2.27 36.62
C ALA A 1231 7.66 1.19 37.66
N LYS A 1232 6.72 0.37 38.17
CA LYS A 1232 6.97 -0.66 39.20
C LYS A 1232 6.22 -1.99 39.00
N GLY A 1233 5.92 -2.38 37.75
CA GLY A 1233 5.55 -3.77 37.43
C GLY A 1233 4.14 -4.19 37.88
N ILE A 1234 3.17 -3.29 37.76
CA ILE A 1234 1.74 -3.59 37.98
C ILE A 1234 1.07 -3.68 36.60
N LYS A 1235 0.41 -4.80 36.32
CA LYS A 1235 -0.44 -4.98 35.13
C LYS A 1235 -1.91 -5.03 35.55
N THR A 1236 -2.76 -4.30 34.83
CA THR A 1236 -4.23 -4.32 34.98
C THR A 1236 -4.84 -4.63 33.62
N ILE A 1237 -5.78 -5.58 33.56
CA ILE A 1237 -6.60 -5.88 32.37
C ILE A 1237 -8.02 -5.43 32.71
N GLN A 1238 -8.63 -4.56 31.91
CA GLN A 1238 -10.03 -4.13 32.08
C GLN A 1238 -10.88 -4.68 30.92
N GLU A 1239 -11.90 -5.47 31.30
CA GLU A 1239 -12.90 -6.21 30.50
C GLU A 1239 -12.43 -7.23 29.44
N THR A 1240 -12.69 -8.52 29.66
CA THR A 1240 -12.56 -9.59 28.64
C THR A 1240 -13.69 -10.63 28.76
N ARG A 1241 -14.18 -11.16 27.62
CA ARG A 1241 -15.22 -12.21 27.55
C ARG A 1241 -14.60 -13.61 27.57
N SER A 1242 -15.31 -14.59 28.10
CA SER A 1242 -14.87 -15.98 28.08
C SER A 1242 -14.75 -16.55 26.66
N GLY A 1243 -13.67 -17.28 26.41
CA GLY A 1243 -13.30 -17.82 25.09
C GLY A 1243 -11.98 -17.29 24.56
N SER A 1244 -11.38 -16.30 25.23
CA SER A 1244 -10.08 -15.72 24.90
C SER A 1244 -8.94 -16.41 25.65
N VAL A 1245 -7.91 -16.89 24.94
CA VAL A 1245 -6.59 -17.17 25.53
C VAL A 1245 -5.86 -15.83 25.65
N ILE A 1246 -5.61 -15.36 26.87
CA ILE A 1246 -4.82 -14.14 27.07
C ILE A 1246 -3.36 -14.57 27.23
N ASN A 1247 -2.67 -14.61 26.08
CA ASN A 1247 -1.23 -14.72 26.07
C ASN A 1247 -0.66 -13.46 26.73
N ILE A 1248 -0.05 -13.60 27.91
CA ILE A 1248 0.86 -12.56 28.47
C ILE A 1248 2.18 -12.50 27.67
N THR A 1249 2.23 -13.37 26.64
CA THR A 1249 3.10 -13.65 25.51
C THR A 1249 2.82 -13.15 24.06
N GLN A 1250 1.92 -12.20 23.71
CA GLN A 1250 2.11 -11.22 22.58
C GLN A 1250 1.68 -9.76 22.87
#